data_AF-K1VKC7-F1
#
_entry.id   AF-K1VKC7-F1
#
_cell.length_a   1.000
_cell.length_b   1.000
_cell.length_c   1.000
_cell.angle_alpha   90.00
_cell.angle_beta   90.00
_cell.angle_gamma   90.00
#
_symmetry.space_group_name_H-M   'P 1'
#
loop_
_entity.id
_entity.type
_entity.pdbx_description
1 polymer ?
#
loop_
_entity_poly.entity_id
_entity_poly.type
_entity_poly.pdbx_seq_one_letter_code
_entity_poly.pdbx_strand_id
1 'polypeptide(L)'
;MKASITLLFAWFLGATLASPAPFASSNLKERALTVTVDAPAGTIIGKQELFTENFNGIPYAEPPVGERRLTQAVRLEKKLENFDATGNAPACPQFITDVSSSGLLDQVITTVTESPFFTKALKVSEDCLNVNIVRPKGTKAGDDLPVLFWIYGGGYELGFNAMYDGTGLVTEAAAAGKPNYRVGAWGFLGGKEIAAAGSANMGSLDQRMGLQFVADNIRAFGGNPDKVTIWGESAGSWSVWNQMAAFDGDNRYKGRKLFRGAIMHSGSLLPAEAIDSEKPQRIYDELVSKAGCSGAQDTLDCLRKLPFEQFSNAAKSFSGMFSYTSLSLAFMPRPDGKFMTKSPQSLLKEKKYAQVPFIIGHQEDEGTLFSLFNANISGSTDSMTSYYNDVFFPKAPRDKVAELVQSYPESITAGSPFRTSIFNELYPGFKRFAALLGDFLFTMTRRVVLETHAMNFPEVPAWSYTASYGYGLPFFGTTHGTDLVQVFFGLLPDYAQSNIRKYYANFVYNLDPNDASGGDGSGSSDVPDNWPKWESGSRINNNFYKLFFTPTHMVSSSFQHGLANPGLRKLPRPYHFLTLSGLSTSQHPCQRSMPSYAIPFFSSSIKGANLKRSDDGCRRDAISSPMHAELGYRERLAGPGPQATNSALLYQSGSDLYAATTEDRLHLLPPFLSILGWPVVVSARLYAREGVAALYLVDLSPAVVTFATALQSTFPGTRVVAIQGDAASDSVTKAAVARALSDTGRLDIFYANAGISHLKPKNSSGPLEDLLTSARTARDVPADEYAEVMRINALSVFLALKYAAPAMEKTSASKPLSGGSIIATASVAGLGASGPLAYSASKAAVISMTRNGASELAGSGVRVNCICPGVIRTDMTAGIFKLSDGKNIGALNPARRHGLPEEIGQAALWLASDESSYVNGHALVVDGGFSASLPFVPGSKERMDSLSKL
;
A
#
# COMPACT_ATOMS: atom_id res chain seq x y z
N MET A 1 16.53 6.96 -22.42
CA MET A 1 15.10 7.34 -22.42
C MET A 1 14.20 6.17 -22.80
N LYS A 2 14.30 5.59 -24.02
CA LYS A 2 13.49 4.43 -24.44
C LYS A 2 13.60 3.21 -23.49
N ALA A 3 14.81 2.80 -23.09
CA ALA A 3 15.02 1.70 -22.13
C ALA A 3 14.48 1.96 -20.70
N SER A 4 14.47 3.22 -20.25
CA SER A 4 13.97 3.60 -18.93
C SER A 4 12.44 3.58 -18.87
N ILE A 5 11.78 3.98 -19.96
CA ILE A 5 10.32 3.88 -20.13
C ILE A 5 9.91 2.40 -20.19
N THR A 6 10.68 1.55 -20.86
CA THR A 6 10.46 0.10 -20.90
C THR A 6 10.56 -0.55 -19.52
N LEU A 7 11.55 -0.19 -18.71
CA LEU A 7 11.68 -0.67 -17.33
C LEU A 7 10.55 -0.18 -16.42
N LEU A 8 10.15 1.09 -16.53
CA LEU A 8 9.02 1.65 -15.78
C LEU A 8 7.69 1.01 -16.18
N PHE A 9 7.47 0.76 -17.48
CA PHE A 9 6.27 0.11 -17.99
C PHE A 9 6.23 -1.39 -17.63
N ALA A 10 7.35 -2.11 -17.71
CA ALA A 10 7.44 -3.50 -17.24
C ALA A 10 7.29 -3.61 -15.72
N TRP A 11 7.74 -2.62 -14.95
CA TRP A 11 7.51 -2.54 -13.52
C TRP A 11 6.05 -2.23 -13.19
N PHE A 12 5.39 -1.40 -13.99
CA PHE A 12 3.97 -1.06 -13.83
C PHE A 12 3.06 -2.22 -14.25
N LEU A 13 3.27 -2.85 -15.41
CA LEU A 13 2.57 -4.08 -15.83
C LEU A 13 2.85 -5.24 -14.85
N GLY A 14 4.10 -5.34 -14.37
CA GLY A 14 4.49 -6.31 -13.36
C GLY A 14 3.80 -6.05 -12.03
N ALA A 15 3.67 -4.81 -11.56
CA ALA A 15 2.98 -4.48 -10.32
C ALA A 15 1.45 -4.57 -10.42
N THR A 16 0.87 -4.32 -11.60
CA THR A 16 -0.55 -4.48 -11.82
C THR A 16 -0.93 -5.94 -12.06
N LEU A 17 -0.12 -6.75 -12.75
CA LEU A 17 -0.39 -8.15 -13.09
C LEU A 17 0.24 -9.20 -12.14
N ALA A 18 1.23 -8.85 -11.31
CA ALA A 18 1.81 -9.80 -10.36
C ALA A 18 0.97 -9.87 -9.09
N SER A 19 0.18 -10.93 -8.97
CA SER A 19 0.10 -11.57 -7.66
C SER A 19 1.52 -11.99 -7.26
N PRO A 20 1.92 -11.87 -5.98
CA PRO A 20 3.16 -12.47 -5.52
C PRO A 20 3.13 -13.93 -5.91
N ALA A 21 4.12 -14.36 -6.72
CA ALA A 21 4.21 -15.74 -7.10
C ALA A 21 4.32 -16.59 -5.84
N PRO A 22 3.56 -17.70 -5.73
CA PRO A 22 3.79 -18.63 -4.65
C PRO A 22 5.24 -19.09 -4.76
N PHE A 23 6.04 -18.79 -3.74
CA PHE A 23 7.32 -19.46 -3.56
C PHE A 23 7.03 -20.96 -3.61
N ALA A 24 7.63 -21.66 -4.57
CA ALA A 24 7.60 -23.10 -4.60
C ALA A 24 8.40 -23.59 -3.38
N SER A 25 7.72 -23.71 -2.25
CA SER A 25 8.27 -24.39 -1.09
C SER A 25 8.33 -25.88 -1.43
N SER A 26 9.47 -26.49 -1.18
CA SER A 26 9.64 -27.93 -1.25
C SER A 26 8.75 -28.59 -0.19
N ASN A 27 7.63 -29.18 -0.61
CA ASN A 27 6.88 -30.26 0.05
C ASN A 27 6.90 -30.32 1.59
N LEU A 28 6.69 -29.21 2.27
CA LEU A 28 6.04 -29.23 3.58
C LEU A 28 4.56 -29.02 3.29
N LYS A 29 3.75 -30.08 3.35
CA LYS A 29 2.30 -29.95 3.42
C LYS A 29 1.98 -29.17 4.69
N GLU A 30 1.95 -27.84 4.58
CA GLU A 30 1.32 -27.00 5.57
C GLU A 30 -0.13 -27.49 5.63
N ARG A 31 -0.53 -28.15 6.72
CA ARG A 31 -1.93 -28.45 6.98
C ARG A 31 -2.61 -27.11 7.23
N ALA A 32 -2.95 -26.37 6.17
CA ALA A 32 -3.86 -25.25 6.28
C ALA A 32 -5.11 -25.77 7.01
N LEU A 33 -5.49 -25.10 8.11
CA LEU A 33 -6.73 -25.43 8.78
C LEU A 33 -7.85 -25.23 7.77
N THR A 34 -8.64 -26.27 7.52
CA THR A 34 -9.77 -26.20 6.58
C THR A 34 -11.02 -25.78 7.32
N VAL A 35 -11.90 -25.04 6.65
CA VAL A 35 -13.24 -24.69 7.14
C VAL A 35 -14.28 -25.18 6.14
N THR A 36 -15.40 -25.72 6.62
CA THR A 36 -16.46 -26.26 5.75
C THR A 36 -17.73 -25.42 5.90
N VAL A 37 -18.37 -25.11 4.77
CA VAL A 37 -19.65 -24.39 4.69
C VAL A 37 -20.63 -25.22 3.86
N ASP A 38 -21.78 -25.53 4.45
CA ASP A 38 -22.91 -26.13 3.75
C ASP A 38 -23.82 -25.01 3.21
N ALA A 39 -23.78 -24.79 1.89
CA ALA A 39 -24.59 -23.81 1.19
C ALA A 39 -25.65 -24.49 0.29
N PRO A 40 -26.68 -23.77 -0.17
CA PRO A 40 -27.63 -24.32 -1.15
C PRO A 40 -26.97 -24.89 -2.42
N ALA A 41 -25.85 -24.28 -2.85
CA ALA A 41 -25.02 -24.75 -3.95
C ALA A 41 -24.26 -26.05 -3.64
N GLY A 42 -24.05 -26.41 -2.37
CA GLY A 42 -23.31 -27.61 -1.97
C GLY A 42 -22.43 -27.42 -0.74
N THR A 43 -21.65 -28.45 -0.42
CA THR A 43 -20.68 -28.45 0.69
C THR A 43 -19.32 -27.98 0.17
N ILE A 44 -18.84 -26.84 0.68
CA ILE A 44 -17.64 -26.15 0.22
C ILE A 44 -16.56 -26.17 1.32
N ILE A 45 -15.35 -26.57 0.97
CA ILE A 45 -14.20 -26.66 1.88
C ILE A 45 -13.23 -25.53 1.54
N GLY A 46 -13.14 -24.52 2.40
CA GLY A 46 -12.21 -23.40 2.27
C GLY A 46 -10.96 -23.56 3.14
N LYS A 47 -10.02 -22.62 2.96
CA LYS A 47 -8.82 -22.48 3.80
C LYS A 47 -9.01 -21.41 4.87
N GLN A 48 -8.54 -21.68 6.08
CA GLN A 48 -8.48 -20.73 7.17
C GLN A 48 -7.05 -20.17 7.27
N GLU A 49 -6.93 -18.85 7.20
CA GLU A 49 -5.69 -18.11 7.38
C GLU A 49 -5.68 -17.40 8.74
N LEU A 50 -4.70 -16.52 8.98
CA LEU A 50 -4.53 -15.85 10.27
C LEU A 50 -5.78 -15.03 10.67
N PHE A 51 -6.30 -14.23 9.74
CA PHE A 51 -7.39 -13.28 9.98
C PHE A 51 -8.66 -13.57 9.15
N THR A 52 -8.54 -14.40 8.12
CA THR A 52 -9.62 -14.63 7.15
C THR A 52 -9.87 -16.12 6.89
N GLU A 53 -11.05 -16.41 6.39
CA GLU A 53 -11.41 -17.68 5.79
C GLU A 53 -11.71 -17.44 4.30
N ASN A 54 -11.09 -18.25 3.45
CA ASN A 54 -11.11 -18.08 1.99
C ASN A 54 -11.68 -19.32 1.33
N PHE A 55 -12.69 -19.12 0.47
CA PHE A 55 -13.32 -20.15 -0.35
C PHE A 55 -13.16 -19.72 -1.81
N ASN A 56 -12.13 -20.23 -2.46
CA ASN A 56 -11.74 -19.83 -3.80
C ASN A 56 -12.29 -20.79 -4.86
N GLY A 57 -12.61 -20.26 -6.02
CA GLY A 57 -12.91 -21.08 -7.19
C GLY A 57 -14.26 -21.79 -7.17
N ILE A 58 -15.23 -21.34 -6.35
CA ILE A 58 -16.55 -21.99 -6.29
C ILE A 58 -17.26 -21.76 -7.62
N PRO A 59 -17.64 -22.82 -8.38
CA PRO A 59 -18.36 -22.62 -9.62
C PRO A 59 -19.76 -22.05 -9.32
N TYR A 60 -20.18 -21.04 -10.08
CA TYR A 60 -21.53 -20.47 -9.97
C TYR A 60 -22.43 -20.79 -11.16
N ALA A 61 -21.84 -21.37 -12.21
CA ALA A 61 -22.48 -21.75 -13.46
C ALA A 61 -21.85 -23.04 -13.99
N GLU A 62 -22.57 -23.71 -14.89
CA GLU A 62 -22.03 -24.80 -15.70
C GLU A 62 -20.85 -24.32 -16.58
N PRO A 63 -19.81 -25.15 -16.79
CA PRO A 63 -18.69 -24.80 -17.66
C PRO A 63 -19.14 -24.41 -19.08
N PRO A 64 -18.77 -23.22 -19.59
CA PRO A 64 -19.18 -22.74 -20.91
C PRO A 64 -18.29 -23.31 -22.03
N VAL A 65 -18.11 -24.63 -22.06
CA VAL A 65 -17.23 -25.37 -22.98
C VAL A 65 -18.02 -26.11 -24.06
N GLY A 66 -17.38 -26.45 -25.17
CA GLY A 66 -17.99 -27.21 -26.27
C GLY A 66 -19.24 -26.51 -26.82
N GLU A 67 -20.37 -27.22 -26.88
CA GLU A 67 -21.66 -26.68 -27.35
C GLU A 67 -22.18 -25.49 -26.51
N ARG A 68 -21.68 -25.31 -25.27
CA ARG A 68 -22.00 -24.15 -24.41
C ARG A 68 -21.07 -22.96 -24.66
N ARG A 69 -20.03 -23.10 -25.48
CA ARG A 69 -19.20 -21.96 -25.92
C ARG A 69 -20.09 -20.94 -26.65
N LEU A 70 -19.85 -19.65 -26.41
CA LEU A 70 -20.64 -18.56 -27.01
C LEU A 70 -22.16 -18.74 -26.78
N THR A 71 -22.54 -19.17 -25.58
CA THR A 71 -23.93 -19.19 -25.09
C THR A 71 -24.03 -18.49 -23.73
N GLN A 72 -25.24 -18.14 -23.30
CA GLN A 72 -25.47 -17.63 -21.95
C GLN A 72 -25.07 -18.66 -20.89
N ALA A 73 -24.57 -18.20 -19.74
CA ALA A 73 -24.28 -19.09 -18.62
C ALA A 73 -25.54 -19.85 -18.19
N VAL A 74 -25.36 -21.11 -17.82
CA VAL A 74 -26.42 -22.00 -17.33
C VAL A 74 -26.18 -22.24 -15.84
N ARG A 75 -27.24 -22.24 -15.04
CA ARG A 75 -27.12 -22.55 -13.60
C ARG A 75 -26.63 -23.98 -13.43
N LEU A 76 -25.83 -24.21 -12.38
CA LEU A 76 -25.41 -25.54 -11.97
C LEU A 76 -26.63 -26.47 -11.81
N GLU A 77 -26.60 -27.61 -12.50
CA GLU A 77 -27.67 -28.61 -12.44
C GLU A 77 -27.55 -29.48 -11.19
N LYS A 78 -26.32 -29.72 -10.73
CA LYS A 78 -26.00 -30.54 -9.57
C LYS A 78 -25.40 -29.71 -8.46
N LYS A 79 -25.68 -30.12 -7.21
CA LYS A 79 -25.02 -29.58 -6.04
C LYS A 79 -23.55 -30.00 -6.03
N LEU A 80 -22.72 -29.13 -5.48
CA LEU A 80 -21.30 -29.36 -5.26
C LEU A 80 -21.13 -30.27 -4.03
N GLU A 81 -20.61 -31.47 -4.24
CA GLU A 81 -20.33 -32.42 -3.16
C GLU A 81 -18.88 -32.28 -2.71
N ASN A 82 -18.65 -31.84 -1.47
CA ASN A 82 -17.32 -31.70 -0.87
C ASN A 82 -16.30 -30.95 -1.76
N PHE A 83 -16.72 -29.82 -2.34
CA PHE A 83 -15.89 -29.07 -3.26
C PHE A 83 -14.71 -28.42 -2.54
N ASP A 84 -13.49 -28.73 -3.01
CA ASP A 84 -12.25 -28.16 -2.49
C ASP A 84 -12.02 -26.75 -3.06
N ALA A 85 -12.33 -25.75 -2.24
CA ALA A 85 -12.15 -24.33 -2.51
C ALA A 85 -10.88 -23.76 -1.84
N THR A 86 -9.89 -24.59 -1.52
CA THR A 86 -8.64 -24.14 -0.89
C THR A 86 -7.63 -23.56 -1.90
N GLY A 87 -7.74 -23.92 -3.17
CA GLY A 87 -6.86 -23.51 -4.26
C GLY A 87 -7.46 -22.45 -5.20
N ASN A 88 -6.62 -21.85 -6.03
CA ASN A 88 -7.08 -20.91 -7.06
C ASN A 88 -7.64 -21.66 -8.27
N ALA A 89 -8.78 -21.17 -8.79
CA ALA A 89 -9.39 -21.67 -10.01
C ALA A 89 -8.78 -21.03 -11.28
N PRO A 90 -8.99 -21.66 -12.45
CA PRO A 90 -8.63 -21.12 -13.76
C PRO A 90 -9.12 -19.69 -14.00
N ALA A 91 -8.27 -18.89 -14.67
CA ALA A 91 -8.68 -17.65 -15.32
C ALA A 91 -9.48 -17.96 -16.61
N CYS A 92 -10.43 -17.10 -16.96
CA CYS A 92 -11.06 -17.15 -18.30
C CYS A 92 -10.02 -16.88 -19.40
N PRO A 93 -10.28 -17.25 -20.67
CA PRO A 93 -9.37 -16.98 -21.76
C PRO A 93 -9.04 -15.49 -21.87
N GLN A 94 -7.74 -15.17 -21.82
CA GLN A 94 -7.24 -13.80 -21.75
C GLN A 94 -6.80 -13.29 -23.12
N PHE A 95 -7.05 -12.01 -23.39
CA PHE A 95 -6.66 -11.32 -24.61
C PHE A 95 -5.47 -10.39 -24.29
N ILE A 96 -4.24 -10.90 -24.41
CA ILE A 96 -3.04 -10.20 -23.89
C ILE A 96 -2.07 -9.73 -25.00
N THR A 97 -2.17 -10.21 -26.24
CA THR A 97 -1.26 -9.76 -27.31
C THR A 97 -1.87 -9.78 -28.72
N ASP A 98 -1.62 -8.71 -29.46
CA ASP A 98 -1.68 -8.64 -30.92
C ASP A 98 -0.28 -9.03 -31.44
N VAL A 99 -0.20 -10.13 -32.20
CA VAL A 99 1.06 -10.72 -32.70
C VAL A 99 1.59 -9.96 -33.94
N SER A 100 0.98 -8.82 -34.29
CA SER A 100 1.23 -8.14 -35.57
C SER A 100 1.97 -6.79 -35.51
N SER A 101 2.24 -6.23 -34.33
CA SER A 101 2.95 -4.94 -34.23
C SER A 101 4.43 -5.08 -33.83
N SER A 102 5.32 -4.48 -34.62
CA SER A 102 6.78 -4.57 -34.49
C SER A 102 7.39 -3.59 -33.47
N GLY A 103 6.59 -3.08 -32.53
CA GLY A 103 7.03 -2.10 -31.54
C GLY A 103 7.81 -2.73 -30.39
N LEU A 104 8.80 -2.01 -29.85
CA LEU A 104 9.62 -2.47 -28.71
C LEU A 104 8.78 -2.71 -27.43
N LEU A 105 7.73 -1.91 -27.22
CA LEU A 105 6.82 -2.09 -26.07
C LEU A 105 5.96 -3.35 -26.24
N ASP A 106 5.50 -3.62 -27.46
CA ASP A 106 4.71 -4.81 -27.80
C ASP A 106 5.55 -6.07 -27.57
N GLN A 107 6.81 -6.08 -28.03
CA GLN A 107 7.76 -7.18 -27.79
C GLN A 107 7.98 -7.47 -26.31
N VAL A 108 7.98 -6.45 -25.45
CA VAL A 108 8.19 -6.60 -24.00
C VAL A 108 6.93 -7.16 -23.32
N ILE A 109 5.74 -6.68 -23.70
CA ILE A 109 4.47 -7.24 -23.22
C ILE A 109 4.37 -8.71 -23.63
N THR A 110 4.63 -9.02 -24.90
CA THR A 110 4.62 -10.40 -25.42
C THR A 110 5.62 -11.28 -24.69
N THR A 111 6.85 -10.82 -24.48
CA THR A 111 7.88 -11.61 -23.76
C THR A 111 7.49 -11.92 -22.32
N VAL A 112 6.86 -10.99 -21.60
CA VAL A 112 6.42 -11.21 -20.20
C VAL A 112 5.23 -12.16 -20.15
N THR A 113 4.27 -11.98 -21.05
CA THR A 113 2.95 -12.64 -21.01
C THR A 113 2.96 -14.04 -21.61
N GLU A 114 3.84 -14.30 -22.59
CA GLU A 114 4.10 -15.63 -23.14
C GLU A 114 5.13 -16.42 -22.31
N SER A 115 5.70 -15.83 -21.25
CA SER A 115 6.65 -16.56 -20.41
C SER A 115 5.98 -17.80 -19.79
N PRO A 116 6.69 -18.95 -19.72
CA PRO A 116 6.18 -20.17 -19.09
C PRO A 116 5.75 -19.98 -17.63
N PHE A 117 6.27 -18.94 -16.97
CA PHE A 117 5.90 -18.55 -15.62
C PHE A 117 4.50 -17.92 -15.55
N PHE A 118 4.22 -16.96 -16.43
CA PHE A 118 2.92 -16.29 -16.51
C PHE A 118 1.80 -17.25 -16.94
N THR A 119 2.03 -18.00 -18.02
CA THR A 119 1.06 -18.94 -18.58
C THR A 119 0.74 -20.09 -17.63
N LYS A 120 1.74 -20.62 -16.89
CA LYS A 120 1.54 -21.70 -15.91
C LYS A 120 0.91 -21.24 -14.60
N ALA A 121 1.10 -19.98 -14.21
CA ALA A 121 0.47 -19.39 -13.02
C ALA A 121 -1.04 -19.09 -13.23
N LEU A 122 -1.45 -18.72 -14.46
CA LEU A 122 -2.82 -18.32 -14.78
C LEU A 122 -3.81 -19.48 -14.93
N LYS A 123 -3.33 -20.70 -15.25
CA LYS A 123 -4.15 -21.90 -15.52
C LYS A 123 -5.37 -21.60 -16.43
N VAL A 124 -5.17 -20.86 -17.52
CA VAL A 124 -6.27 -20.38 -18.40
C VAL A 124 -7.14 -21.55 -18.88
N SER A 125 -8.47 -21.41 -18.77
CA SER A 125 -9.46 -22.40 -19.21
C SER A 125 -10.77 -21.74 -19.62
N GLU A 126 -11.55 -22.36 -20.50
CA GLU A 126 -12.96 -21.97 -20.74
C GLU A 126 -13.86 -22.34 -19.55
N ASP A 127 -13.47 -23.35 -18.76
CA ASP A 127 -14.10 -23.66 -17.48
C ASP A 127 -13.59 -22.69 -16.40
N CYS A 128 -14.17 -21.48 -16.39
CA CYS A 128 -13.68 -20.36 -15.59
C CYS A 128 -14.78 -19.61 -14.81
N LEU A 129 -16.04 -20.03 -14.88
CA LEU A 129 -17.17 -19.35 -14.22
C LEU A 129 -17.25 -19.67 -12.72
N ASN A 130 -16.34 -19.05 -11.96
CA ASN A 130 -16.19 -19.28 -10.54
C ASN A 130 -16.18 -17.98 -9.71
N VAL A 131 -16.40 -18.09 -8.40
CA VAL A 131 -16.38 -16.98 -7.44
C VAL A 131 -15.46 -17.30 -6.27
N ASN A 132 -14.75 -16.29 -5.78
CA ASN A 132 -14.02 -16.35 -4.52
C ASN A 132 -14.83 -15.65 -3.43
N ILE A 133 -14.95 -16.27 -2.25
CA ILE A 133 -15.56 -15.67 -1.06
C ILE A 133 -14.49 -15.57 0.01
N VAL A 134 -14.26 -14.35 0.51
CA VAL A 134 -13.33 -14.07 1.61
C VAL A 134 -14.11 -13.45 2.75
N ARG A 135 -13.98 -13.99 3.96
CA ARG A 135 -14.67 -13.50 5.16
C ARG A 135 -13.74 -13.44 6.37
N PRO A 136 -14.08 -12.66 7.42
CA PRO A 136 -13.34 -12.68 8.67
C PRO A 136 -13.34 -14.08 9.29
N LYS A 137 -12.22 -14.46 9.91
CA LYS A 137 -12.10 -15.73 10.62
C LYS A 137 -13.17 -15.85 11.72
N GLY A 138 -13.81 -17.02 11.81
CA GLY A 138 -14.84 -17.32 12.79
C GLY A 138 -16.26 -16.90 12.40
N THR A 139 -16.43 -16.31 11.20
CA THR A 139 -17.77 -15.95 10.67
C THR A 139 -18.63 -17.19 10.48
N LYS A 140 -19.91 -17.11 10.85
CA LYS A 140 -20.90 -18.19 10.78
C LYS A 140 -22.13 -17.79 9.97
N ALA A 141 -22.88 -18.79 9.53
CA ALA A 141 -24.19 -18.56 8.94
C ALA A 141 -25.08 -17.81 9.95
N GLY A 142 -25.68 -16.70 9.51
CA GLY A 142 -26.53 -15.86 10.35
C GLY A 142 -25.87 -14.59 10.90
N ASP A 143 -24.55 -14.41 10.76
CA ASP A 143 -23.85 -13.18 11.20
C ASP A 143 -24.27 -11.91 10.42
N ASP A 144 -24.89 -12.10 9.24
CA ASP A 144 -25.60 -11.08 8.47
C ASP A 144 -24.74 -9.87 8.07
N LEU A 145 -23.46 -10.13 7.78
CA LEU A 145 -22.47 -9.13 7.36
C LEU A 145 -22.85 -8.49 6.01
N PRO A 146 -22.59 -7.19 5.78
CA PRO A 146 -22.73 -6.63 4.44
C PRO A 146 -21.77 -7.29 3.46
N VAL A 147 -22.10 -7.28 2.17
CA VAL A 147 -21.36 -8.01 1.13
C VAL A 147 -20.81 -7.01 0.12
N LEU A 148 -19.50 -6.95 -0.01
CA LEU A 148 -18.83 -6.23 -1.10
C LEU A 148 -18.58 -7.17 -2.29
N PHE A 149 -19.25 -6.94 -3.41
CA PHE A 149 -19.14 -7.77 -4.62
C PHE A 149 -18.25 -7.08 -5.67
N TRP A 150 -17.05 -7.61 -5.89
CA TRP A 150 -16.02 -7.04 -6.77
C TRP A 150 -16.11 -7.55 -8.21
N ILE A 151 -16.18 -6.63 -9.18
CA ILE A 151 -16.11 -6.93 -10.61
C ILE A 151 -14.79 -6.35 -11.15
N TYR A 152 -13.87 -7.19 -11.61
CA TYR A 152 -12.55 -6.73 -12.06
C TYR A 152 -12.59 -5.95 -13.38
N GLY A 153 -11.60 -5.07 -13.56
CA GLY A 153 -11.26 -4.37 -14.79
C GLY A 153 -10.30 -5.14 -15.70
N GLY A 154 -9.99 -4.56 -16.85
CA GLY A 154 -9.13 -5.16 -17.89
C GLY A 154 -9.63 -4.97 -19.32
N GLY A 155 -10.29 -3.84 -19.60
CA GLY A 155 -10.77 -3.50 -20.95
C GLY A 155 -11.78 -4.48 -21.55
N TYR A 156 -12.47 -5.28 -20.73
CA TYR A 156 -13.27 -6.44 -21.19
C TYR A 156 -12.48 -7.48 -21.99
N GLU A 157 -11.15 -7.46 -21.94
CA GLU A 157 -10.24 -8.27 -22.73
C GLU A 157 -9.42 -9.24 -21.84
N LEU A 158 -9.11 -8.81 -20.61
CA LEU A 158 -8.32 -9.56 -19.63
C LEU A 158 -8.82 -9.32 -18.19
N GLY A 159 -8.21 -10.01 -17.23
CA GLY A 159 -8.56 -10.01 -15.81
C GLY A 159 -9.14 -11.34 -15.32
N PHE A 160 -8.92 -11.65 -14.04
CA PHE A 160 -9.44 -12.82 -13.33
C PHE A 160 -9.42 -12.60 -11.81
N ASN A 161 -10.29 -13.27 -11.06
CA ASN A 161 -10.53 -13.03 -9.65
C ASN A 161 -9.34 -13.35 -8.72
N ALA A 162 -8.52 -14.35 -9.06
CA ALA A 162 -7.37 -14.74 -8.24
C ALA A 162 -6.23 -13.70 -8.24
N MET A 163 -6.23 -12.79 -9.22
CA MET A 163 -5.35 -11.61 -9.27
C MET A 163 -5.64 -10.64 -8.11
N TYR A 164 -6.86 -10.66 -7.60
CA TYR A 164 -7.39 -9.73 -6.62
C TYR A 164 -7.53 -10.43 -5.28
N ASP A 165 -6.56 -10.33 -4.37
CA ASP A 165 -6.66 -10.82 -2.99
C ASP A 165 -7.48 -9.84 -2.12
N GLY A 166 -8.46 -10.36 -1.39
CA GLY A 166 -9.40 -9.57 -0.57
C GLY A 166 -9.01 -9.47 0.88
N THR A 167 -7.97 -10.19 1.29
CA THR A 167 -7.61 -10.37 2.69
C THR A 167 -7.34 -9.04 3.38
N GLY A 168 -6.61 -8.12 2.76
CA GLY A 168 -6.38 -6.78 3.31
C GLY A 168 -7.66 -5.98 3.52
N LEU A 169 -8.57 -5.98 2.54
CA LEU A 169 -9.86 -5.30 2.64
C LEU A 169 -10.77 -5.91 3.70
N VAL A 170 -10.84 -7.24 3.77
CA VAL A 170 -11.68 -7.96 4.74
C VAL A 170 -11.14 -7.82 6.15
N THR A 171 -9.83 -7.82 6.33
CA THR A 171 -9.18 -7.57 7.63
C THR A 171 -9.53 -6.19 8.17
N GLU A 172 -9.72 -5.20 7.29
CA GLU A 172 -10.08 -3.84 7.67
C GLU A 172 -11.60 -3.59 7.74
N ALA A 173 -12.43 -4.30 6.96
CA ALA A 173 -13.83 -3.90 6.72
C ALA A 173 -14.90 -5.01 6.78
N ALA A 174 -14.55 -6.30 6.79
CA ALA A 174 -15.45 -7.46 6.74
C ALA A 174 -16.22 -7.77 5.42
N ALA A 175 -16.04 -9.03 4.98
CA ALA A 175 -16.65 -9.79 3.86
C ALA A 175 -16.57 -9.22 2.42
N ALA A 176 -15.91 -9.97 1.52
CA ALA A 176 -15.80 -9.65 0.09
C ALA A 176 -16.04 -10.89 -0.80
N GLY A 177 -16.83 -10.73 -1.87
CA GLY A 177 -17.05 -11.75 -2.91
C GLY A 177 -16.53 -11.28 -4.27
N LYS A 178 -15.85 -12.15 -5.03
CA LYS A 178 -15.17 -11.82 -6.29
C LYS A 178 -15.48 -12.82 -7.41
N PRO A 179 -16.45 -12.56 -8.30
CA PRO A 179 -16.69 -13.39 -9.48
C PRO A 179 -15.58 -13.31 -10.55
N ASN A 180 -15.42 -14.41 -11.28
CA ASN A 180 -14.96 -14.43 -12.67
C ASN A 180 -16.09 -14.14 -13.64
N TYR A 181 -15.78 -13.62 -14.82
CA TYR A 181 -16.73 -13.48 -15.93
C TYR A 181 -15.98 -13.60 -17.27
N ARG A 182 -16.65 -14.09 -18.33
CA ARG A 182 -15.99 -14.20 -19.64
C ARG A 182 -15.66 -12.83 -20.21
N VAL A 183 -14.47 -12.71 -20.81
CA VAL A 183 -13.92 -11.53 -21.46
C VAL A 183 -13.58 -11.82 -22.93
N GLY A 184 -13.21 -10.80 -23.70
CA GLY A 184 -12.89 -10.87 -25.11
C GLY A 184 -14.03 -11.45 -25.96
N ALA A 185 -13.68 -12.21 -26.99
CA ALA A 185 -14.65 -12.89 -27.84
C ALA A 185 -15.55 -13.88 -27.07
N TRP A 186 -15.05 -14.49 -25.98
CA TRP A 186 -15.83 -15.44 -25.19
C TRP A 186 -16.99 -14.79 -24.42
N GLY A 187 -16.86 -13.51 -24.07
CA GLY A 187 -17.85 -12.78 -23.27
C GLY A 187 -18.64 -11.72 -24.04
N PHE A 188 -18.06 -11.12 -25.08
CA PHE A 188 -18.58 -9.90 -25.70
C PHE A 188 -18.49 -9.88 -27.23
N LEU A 189 -18.45 -11.05 -27.89
CA LEU A 189 -18.64 -11.14 -29.33
C LEU A 189 -20.03 -10.62 -29.73
N GLY A 190 -20.09 -9.86 -30.82
CA GLY A 190 -21.33 -9.32 -31.40
C GLY A 190 -21.67 -9.94 -32.75
N GLY A 191 -22.54 -9.28 -33.52
CA GLY A 191 -23.04 -9.75 -34.81
C GLY A 191 -24.48 -10.27 -34.73
N LYS A 192 -25.16 -10.28 -35.87
CA LYS A 192 -26.55 -10.73 -36.01
C LYS A 192 -26.73 -12.21 -35.63
N GLU A 193 -25.71 -13.04 -35.85
CA GLU A 193 -25.71 -14.46 -35.46
C GLU A 193 -25.77 -14.61 -33.93
N ILE A 194 -24.97 -13.84 -33.22
CA ILE A 194 -24.98 -13.81 -31.75
C ILE A 194 -26.30 -13.25 -31.21
N ALA A 195 -26.82 -12.19 -31.82
CA ALA A 195 -28.10 -11.59 -31.46
C ALA A 195 -29.26 -12.59 -31.64
N ALA A 196 -29.34 -13.25 -32.80
CA ALA A 196 -30.36 -14.24 -33.12
C ALA A 196 -30.27 -15.48 -32.20
N ALA A 197 -29.06 -15.88 -31.81
CA ALA A 197 -28.83 -16.95 -30.84
C ALA A 197 -29.11 -16.53 -29.38
N GLY A 198 -29.52 -15.28 -29.13
CA GLY A 198 -29.75 -14.74 -27.79
C GLY A 198 -28.50 -14.73 -26.91
N SER A 199 -27.30 -14.73 -27.51
CA SER A 199 -26.01 -14.90 -26.82
C SER A 199 -25.24 -13.58 -26.69
N ALA A 200 -25.93 -12.45 -26.74
CA ALA A 200 -25.32 -11.14 -26.54
C ALA A 200 -24.90 -10.92 -25.08
N ASN A 201 -23.86 -10.10 -24.86
CA ASN A 201 -23.40 -9.65 -23.53
C ASN A 201 -23.16 -10.77 -22.51
N MET A 202 -22.65 -11.93 -22.94
CA MET A 202 -22.43 -13.11 -22.10
C MET A 202 -21.63 -12.77 -20.83
N GLY A 203 -20.54 -12.02 -20.93
CA GLY A 203 -19.75 -11.62 -19.77
C GLY A 203 -20.52 -10.79 -18.75
N SER A 204 -21.45 -9.93 -19.20
CA SER A 204 -22.32 -9.18 -18.28
C SER A 204 -23.41 -10.06 -17.65
N LEU A 205 -23.89 -11.08 -18.36
CA LEU A 205 -24.83 -12.06 -17.83
C LEU A 205 -24.15 -13.04 -16.86
N ASP A 206 -22.87 -13.34 -17.06
CA ASP A 206 -22.03 -14.09 -16.12
C ASP A 206 -21.93 -13.35 -14.77
N GLN A 207 -21.64 -12.04 -14.80
CA GLN A 207 -21.66 -11.19 -13.61
C GLN A 207 -23.03 -11.20 -12.91
N ARG A 208 -24.12 -11.10 -13.68
CA ARG A 208 -25.50 -11.17 -13.16
C ARG A 208 -25.78 -12.54 -12.53
N MET A 209 -25.26 -13.63 -13.10
CA MET A 209 -25.36 -14.96 -12.52
C MET A 209 -24.55 -15.08 -11.22
N GLY A 210 -23.37 -14.49 -11.14
CA GLY A 210 -22.60 -14.36 -9.90
C GLY A 210 -23.37 -13.62 -8.80
N LEU A 211 -24.05 -12.52 -9.13
CA LEU A 211 -24.94 -11.81 -8.19
C LEU A 211 -26.12 -12.69 -7.73
N GLN A 212 -26.72 -13.45 -8.64
CA GLN A 212 -27.80 -14.38 -8.30
C GLN A 212 -27.28 -15.53 -7.42
N PHE A 213 -26.06 -16.01 -7.67
CA PHE A 213 -25.39 -17.00 -6.81
C PHE A 213 -25.20 -16.44 -5.40
N VAL A 214 -24.72 -15.20 -5.26
CA VAL A 214 -24.62 -14.52 -3.97
C VAL A 214 -25.99 -14.41 -3.29
N ALA A 215 -27.02 -13.98 -4.02
CA ALA A 215 -28.38 -13.88 -3.49
C ALA A 215 -28.96 -15.21 -2.98
N ASP A 216 -28.59 -16.33 -3.63
CA ASP A 216 -29.03 -17.67 -3.25
C ASP A 216 -28.17 -18.30 -2.14
N ASN A 217 -26.87 -17.96 -2.03
CA ASN A 217 -25.91 -18.73 -1.21
C ASN A 217 -25.23 -17.97 -0.06
N ILE A 218 -25.06 -16.64 -0.15
CA ILE A 218 -24.12 -15.91 0.72
C ILE A 218 -24.49 -15.96 2.20
N ARG A 219 -25.78 -16.20 2.51
CA ARG A 219 -26.26 -16.37 3.90
C ARG A 219 -25.58 -17.55 4.61
N ALA A 220 -25.27 -18.63 3.91
CA ALA A 220 -24.53 -19.77 4.47
C ALA A 220 -23.08 -19.40 4.83
N PHE A 221 -22.50 -18.43 4.11
CA PHE A 221 -21.16 -17.90 4.37
C PHE A 221 -21.16 -16.77 5.42
N GLY A 222 -22.31 -16.37 5.94
CA GLY A 222 -22.47 -15.32 6.96
C GLY A 222 -22.75 -13.92 6.42
N GLY A 223 -22.88 -13.76 5.09
CA GLY A 223 -23.26 -12.49 4.48
C GLY A 223 -24.77 -12.26 4.38
N ASN A 224 -25.20 -11.01 4.33
CA ASN A 224 -26.58 -10.60 4.11
C ASN A 224 -26.82 -10.32 2.61
N PRO A 225 -27.63 -11.15 1.91
CA PRO A 225 -27.94 -10.94 0.49
C PRO A 225 -28.73 -9.66 0.19
N ASP A 226 -29.34 -9.04 1.21
CA ASP A 226 -30.07 -7.76 1.08
C ASP A 226 -29.15 -6.55 1.33
N LYS A 227 -27.89 -6.77 1.76
CA LYS A 227 -26.86 -5.75 1.99
C LYS A 227 -25.66 -5.87 1.04
N VAL A 228 -25.93 -6.14 -0.24
CA VAL A 228 -24.89 -6.26 -1.28
C VAL A 228 -24.57 -4.88 -1.87
N THR A 229 -23.29 -4.51 -1.89
CA THR A 229 -22.74 -3.36 -2.62
C THR A 229 -21.84 -3.88 -3.74
N ILE A 230 -22.11 -3.47 -4.98
CA ILE A 230 -21.26 -3.84 -6.14
C ILE A 230 -20.14 -2.81 -6.32
N TRP A 231 -18.92 -3.27 -6.58
CA TRP A 231 -17.76 -2.41 -6.81
C TRP A 231 -16.96 -2.93 -8.00
N GLY A 232 -16.48 -2.02 -8.85
CA GLY A 232 -15.54 -2.38 -9.91
C GLY A 232 -14.67 -1.20 -10.34
N GLU A 233 -13.57 -1.53 -10.99
CA GLU A 233 -12.59 -0.60 -11.57
C GLU A 233 -12.51 -0.78 -13.08
N SER A 234 -12.31 0.32 -13.83
CA SER A 234 -12.20 0.29 -15.31
C SER A 234 -13.41 -0.38 -15.98
N ALA A 235 -13.19 -1.45 -16.75
CA ALA A 235 -14.25 -2.29 -17.32
C ALA A 235 -15.18 -2.89 -16.27
N GLY A 236 -14.70 -3.14 -15.05
CA GLY A 236 -15.52 -3.52 -13.90
C GLY A 236 -16.41 -2.37 -13.43
N SER A 237 -15.95 -1.13 -13.51
CA SER A 237 -16.75 0.06 -13.19
C SER A 237 -17.82 0.35 -14.24
N TRP A 238 -17.48 0.24 -15.53
CA TRP A 238 -18.47 0.22 -16.60
C TRP A 238 -19.47 -0.94 -16.44
N SER A 239 -19.01 -2.10 -15.96
CA SER A 239 -19.89 -3.23 -15.64
C SER A 239 -20.82 -2.93 -14.48
N VAL A 240 -20.37 -2.26 -13.42
CA VAL A 240 -21.23 -1.79 -12.31
C VAL A 240 -22.35 -0.91 -12.84
N TRP A 241 -22.02 0.08 -13.69
CA TRP A 241 -23.04 0.89 -14.35
C TRP A 241 -24.00 0.05 -15.20
N ASN A 242 -23.47 -0.89 -15.99
CA ASN A 242 -24.29 -1.77 -16.83
C ASN A 242 -25.20 -2.68 -15.99
N GLN A 243 -24.78 -3.16 -14.81
CA GLN A 243 -25.64 -3.91 -13.90
C GLN A 243 -26.74 -3.02 -13.29
N MET A 244 -26.45 -1.74 -13.02
CA MET A 244 -27.47 -0.77 -12.63
C MET A 244 -28.47 -0.53 -13.76
N ALA A 245 -28.02 -0.41 -15.00
CA ALA A 245 -28.88 -0.16 -16.16
C ALA A 245 -29.54 -1.44 -16.74
N ALA A 246 -29.11 -2.62 -16.30
CA ALA A 246 -29.56 -3.90 -16.82
C ALA A 246 -31.08 -4.05 -16.70
N PHE A 247 -31.71 -4.57 -17.77
CA PHE A 247 -33.17 -4.78 -17.81
C PHE A 247 -33.95 -3.51 -17.44
N ASP A 248 -33.55 -2.37 -18.01
CA ASP A 248 -34.13 -1.05 -17.75
C ASP A 248 -34.07 -0.59 -16.28
N GLY A 249 -33.15 -1.15 -15.50
CA GLY A 249 -33.00 -0.87 -14.08
C GLY A 249 -33.65 -1.87 -13.13
N ASP A 250 -34.24 -2.96 -13.64
CA ASP A 250 -34.73 -4.03 -12.80
C ASP A 250 -33.57 -4.88 -12.23
N ASN A 251 -33.11 -4.47 -11.06
CA ASN A 251 -32.09 -5.20 -10.32
C ASN A 251 -32.65 -6.30 -9.41
N ARG A 252 -33.89 -6.76 -9.63
CA ARG A 252 -34.50 -7.80 -8.79
C ARG A 252 -34.24 -9.22 -9.30
N TYR A 253 -34.26 -10.15 -8.36
CA TYR A 253 -34.23 -11.59 -8.58
C TYR A 253 -35.00 -12.26 -7.44
N LYS A 254 -35.96 -13.15 -7.78
CA LYS A 254 -36.89 -13.74 -6.80
C LYS A 254 -37.54 -12.69 -5.87
N GLY A 255 -37.95 -11.56 -6.45
CA GLY A 255 -38.62 -10.47 -5.73
C GLY A 255 -37.71 -9.57 -4.88
N ARG A 256 -36.40 -9.86 -4.77
CA ARG A 256 -35.45 -9.11 -3.94
C ARG A 256 -34.41 -8.40 -4.80
N LYS A 257 -33.91 -7.24 -4.35
CA LYS A 257 -32.83 -6.52 -5.03
C LYS A 257 -31.53 -7.34 -4.95
N LEU A 258 -30.78 -7.42 -6.04
CA LEU A 258 -29.47 -8.07 -6.07
C LEU A 258 -28.36 -7.22 -5.44
N PHE A 259 -28.55 -5.90 -5.39
CA PHE A 259 -27.63 -4.96 -4.75
C PHE A 259 -28.38 -3.70 -4.30
N ARG A 260 -27.83 -3.02 -3.29
CA ARG A 260 -28.38 -1.81 -2.67
C ARG A 260 -27.47 -0.58 -2.75
N GLY A 261 -26.21 -0.75 -3.16
CA GLY A 261 -25.24 0.32 -3.35
C GLY A 261 -24.23 -0.02 -4.45
N ALA A 262 -23.57 0.99 -5.00
CA ALA A 262 -22.60 0.83 -6.07
C ALA A 262 -21.34 1.69 -5.86
N ILE A 263 -20.17 1.17 -6.22
CA ILE A 263 -18.90 1.89 -6.24
C ILE A 263 -18.26 1.74 -7.62
N MET A 264 -17.92 2.86 -8.24
CA MET A 264 -17.42 2.94 -9.60
C MET A 264 -16.06 3.64 -9.62
N HIS A 265 -15.00 2.88 -9.86
CA HIS A 265 -13.62 3.38 -10.03
C HIS A 265 -13.31 3.53 -11.52
N SER A 266 -13.14 4.76 -11.99
CA SER A 266 -12.64 5.00 -13.35
C SER A 266 -13.54 4.41 -14.44
N GLY A 267 -14.82 4.79 -14.43
CA GLY A 267 -15.75 4.49 -15.52
C GLY A 267 -17.22 4.50 -15.10
N SER A 268 -18.10 4.96 -15.98
CA SER A 268 -19.54 4.72 -15.86
C SER A 268 -20.18 4.42 -17.21
N LEU A 269 -20.40 5.45 -18.03
CA LEU A 269 -20.99 5.30 -19.34
C LEU A 269 -19.93 4.92 -20.36
N LEU A 270 -20.22 3.88 -21.13
CA LEU A 270 -19.50 3.56 -22.35
C LEU A 270 -20.53 3.51 -23.51
N PRO A 271 -20.77 4.64 -24.21
CA PRO A 271 -21.68 4.68 -25.34
C PRO A 271 -21.32 3.63 -26.41
N ALA A 272 -22.33 2.91 -26.91
CA ALA A 272 -22.14 1.79 -27.80
C ALA A 272 -23.26 1.70 -28.85
N GLU A 273 -22.90 1.32 -30.07
CA GLU A 273 -23.87 0.91 -31.08
C GLU A 273 -24.41 -0.50 -30.78
N ALA A 274 -25.58 -0.81 -31.34
CA ALA A 274 -26.27 -2.08 -31.12
C ALA A 274 -25.41 -3.29 -31.53
N ILE A 275 -25.67 -4.43 -30.90
CA ILE A 275 -24.91 -5.68 -31.04
C ILE A 275 -24.82 -6.20 -32.49
N ASP A 276 -25.81 -5.88 -33.32
CA ASP A 276 -25.97 -6.29 -34.72
C ASP A 276 -25.64 -5.16 -35.73
N SER A 277 -25.06 -4.06 -35.25
CA SER A 277 -24.60 -2.96 -36.11
C SER A 277 -23.33 -3.32 -36.89
N GLU A 278 -22.92 -2.42 -37.80
CA GLU A 278 -21.81 -2.64 -38.72
C GLU A 278 -20.47 -3.03 -38.05
N LYS A 279 -20.03 -2.33 -37.00
CA LYS A 279 -18.74 -2.65 -36.33
C LYS A 279 -18.75 -4.04 -35.70
N PRO A 280 -19.73 -4.41 -34.83
CA PRO A 280 -19.74 -5.76 -34.26
C PRO A 280 -19.95 -6.85 -35.32
N GLN A 281 -20.70 -6.61 -36.39
CA GLN A 281 -20.79 -7.56 -37.50
C GLN A 281 -19.45 -7.75 -38.21
N ARG A 282 -18.73 -6.66 -38.50
CA ARG A 282 -17.40 -6.74 -39.13
C ARG A 282 -16.42 -7.54 -38.28
N ILE A 283 -16.44 -7.34 -36.96
CA ILE A 283 -15.63 -8.11 -36.00
C ILE A 283 -16.02 -9.59 -36.02
N TYR A 284 -17.32 -9.90 -36.06
CA TYR A 284 -17.80 -11.29 -36.18
C TYR A 284 -17.31 -11.94 -37.49
N ASP A 285 -17.49 -11.28 -38.62
CA ASP A 285 -17.11 -11.80 -39.94
C ASP A 285 -15.58 -12.01 -40.05
N GLU A 286 -14.79 -11.08 -39.49
CA GLU A 286 -13.33 -11.21 -39.42
C GLU A 286 -12.91 -12.37 -38.52
N LEU A 287 -13.58 -12.58 -37.38
CA LEU A 287 -13.31 -13.72 -36.50
C LEU A 287 -13.62 -15.04 -37.20
N VAL A 288 -14.77 -15.13 -37.86
CA VAL A 288 -15.18 -16.30 -38.67
C VAL A 288 -14.12 -16.61 -39.73
N SER A 289 -13.63 -15.58 -40.42
CA SER A 289 -12.58 -15.72 -41.44
C SER A 289 -11.28 -16.25 -40.86
N LYS A 290 -10.75 -15.60 -39.82
CA LYS A 290 -9.48 -15.99 -39.18
C LYS A 290 -9.56 -17.35 -38.47
N ALA A 291 -10.75 -17.76 -38.04
CA ALA A 291 -10.99 -19.06 -37.43
C ALA A 291 -11.11 -20.20 -38.46
N GLY A 292 -11.23 -19.88 -39.76
CA GLY A 292 -11.44 -20.86 -40.83
C GLY A 292 -12.89 -21.33 -40.99
N CYS A 293 -13.87 -20.54 -40.51
CA CYS A 293 -15.29 -20.88 -40.50
C CYS A 293 -16.10 -20.26 -41.66
N SER A 294 -15.49 -19.51 -42.58
CA SER A 294 -16.21 -18.80 -43.66
C SER A 294 -17.02 -19.69 -44.61
N GLY A 295 -16.66 -20.96 -44.75
CA GLY A 295 -17.38 -21.92 -45.60
C GLY A 295 -18.54 -22.64 -44.91
N ALA A 296 -18.78 -22.40 -43.62
CA ALA A 296 -19.82 -23.08 -42.86
C ALA A 296 -21.21 -22.50 -43.15
N GLN A 297 -22.22 -23.38 -43.19
CA GLN A 297 -23.62 -22.97 -43.32
C GLN A 297 -24.11 -22.23 -42.06
N ASP A 298 -23.66 -22.68 -40.89
CA ASP A 298 -23.84 -22.01 -39.60
C ASP A 298 -22.45 -21.66 -39.06
N THR A 299 -22.07 -20.40 -39.20
CA THR A 299 -20.76 -19.90 -38.80
C THR A 299 -20.60 -19.88 -37.28
N LEU A 300 -21.69 -19.72 -36.52
CA LEU A 300 -21.66 -19.70 -35.06
C LEU A 300 -21.45 -21.13 -34.52
N ASP A 301 -22.17 -22.10 -35.06
CA ASP A 301 -21.99 -23.52 -34.75
C ASP A 301 -20.56 -23.98 -35.08
N CYS A 302 -20.00 -23.53 -36.21
CA CYS A 302 -18.60 -23.77 -36.55
C CYS A 302 -17.65 -23.26 -35.45
N LEU A 303 -17.80 -22.00 -35.01
CA LEU A 303 -16.98 -21.41 -33.95
C LEU A 303 -17.08 -22.17 -32.62
N ARG A 304 -18.26 -22.69 -32.26
CA ARG A 304 -18.48 -23.50 -31.04
C ARG A 304 -17.70 -24.81 -31.07
N LYS A 305 -17.64 -25.46 -32.23
CA LYS A 305 -17.01 -26.77 -32.42
C LYS A 305 -15.49 -26.74 -32.60
N LEU A 306 -14.89 -25.55 -32.74
CA LEU A 306 -13.44 -25.42 -32.88
C LEU A 306 -12.70 -25.93 -31.63
N PRO A 307 -11.50 -26.53 -31.79
CA PRO A 307 -10.58 -26.71 -30.69
C PRO A 307 -10.29 -25.38 -29.98
N PHE A 308 -10.11 -25.42 -28.66
CA PHE A 308 -9.86 -24.23 -27.83
C PHE A 308 -8.73 -23.35 -28.38
N GLU A 309 -7.58 -23.95 -28.72
CA GLU A 309 -6.42 -23.21 -29.22
C GLU A 309 -6.71 -22.51 -30.56
N GLN A 310 -7.48 -23.15 -31.45
CA GLN A 310 -7.83 -22.55 -32.74
C GLN A 310 -8.75 -21.35 -32.57
N PHE A 311 -9.79 -21.46 -31.73
CA PHE A 311 -10.66 -20.34 -31.41
C PHE A 311 -9.89 -19.23 -30.69
N SER A 312 -9.03 -19.59 -29.72
CA SER A 312 -8.20 -18.64 -28.98
C SER A 312 -7.27 -17.85 -29.90
N ASN A 313 -6.60 -18.50 -30.83
CA ASN A 313 -5.69 -17.83 -31.78
C ASN A 313 -6.45 -16.89 -32.72
N ALA A 314 -7.63 -17.30 -33.19
CA ALA A 314 -8.48 -16.43 -34.00
C ALA A 314 -9.00 -15.24 -33.19
N ALA A 315 -9.43 -15.46 -31.95
CA ALA A 315 -9.90 -14.40 -31.06
C ALA A 315 -8.79 -13.38 -30.75
N LYS A 316 -7.57 -13.83 -30.42
CA LYS A 316 -6.42 -12.96 -30.07
C LYS A 316 -5.83 -12.17 -31.25
N SER A 317 -6.30 -12.40 -32.47
CA SER A 317 -5.79 -11.74 -33.68
C SER A 317 -6.30 -10.31 -33.90
N PHE A 318 -7.20 -9.82 -33.04
CA PHE A 318 -7.69 -8.45 -33.08
C PHE A 318 -6.73 -7.54 -32.29
N SER A 319 -6.76 -6.24 -32.56
CA SER A 319 -5.97 -5.29 -31.79
C SER A 319 -6.60 -5.05 -30.42
N GLY A 320 -5.80 -5.24 -29.37
CA GLY A 320 -6.22 -5.03 -27.98
C GLY A 320 -6.05 -3.59 -27.51
N MET A 321 -6.39 -3.35 -26.25
CA MET A 321 -6.36 -2.01 -25.65
C MET A 321 -4.97 -1.34 -25.62
N PHE A 322 -3.89 -2.12 -25.68
CA PHE A 322 -2.49 -1.66 -25.74
C PHE A 322 -1.97 -1.67 -27.18
N SER A 323 -2.67 -0.98 -28.08
CA SER A 323 -2.33 -0.88 -29.50
C SER A 323 -2.66 0.51 -30.05
N TYR A 324 -2.44 0.72 -31.36
CA TYR A 324 -2.81 1.96 -32.03
C TYR A 324 -4.30 2.31 -31.86
N THR A 325 -5.20 1.32 -31.82
CA THR A 325 -6.65 1.57 -31.64
C THR A 325 -7.02 1.94 -30.21
N SER A 326 -6.10 1.79 -29.25
CA SER A 326 -6.26 2.17 -27.85
C SER A 326 -7.59 1.62 -27.28
N LEU A 327 -8.37 2.44 -26.57
CA LEU A 327 -9.66 2.05 -25.99
C LEU A 327 -10.84 1.98 -26.99
N SER A 328 -10.60 1.93 -28.31
CA SER A 328 -11.64 1.59 -29.29
C SER A 328 -11.83 0.07 -29.36
N LEU A 329 -12.35 -0.50 -28.27
CA LEU A 329 -12.39 -1.93 -28.03
C LEU A 329 -13.17 -2.70 -29.10
N ALA A 330 -12.64 -3.86 -29.48
CA ALA A 330 -13.34 -4.80 -30.35
C ALA A 330 -14.50 -5.46 -29.58
N PHE A 331 -14.19 -5.97 -28.39
CA PHE A 331 -15.10 -6.72 -27.52
C PHE A 331 -15.50 -5.86 -26.32
N MET A 332 -16.79 -5.53 -26.21
CA MET A 332 -17.35 -4.74 -25.13
C MET A 332 -18.88 -4.94 -25.07
N PRO A 333 -19.56 -4.62 -23.95
CA PRO A 333 -21.01 -4.65 -23.86
C PRO A 333 -21.67 -3.74 -24.91
N ARG A 334 -22.73 -4.23 -25.55
CA ARG A 334 -23.49 -3.49 -26.58
C ARG A 334 -25.00 -3.67 -26.39
N PRO A 335 -25.83 -2.69 -26.80
CA PRO A 335 -27.28 -2.84 -26.74
C PRO A 335 -27.76 -4.05 -27.52
N ASP A 336 -28.52 -4.92 -26.86
CA ASP A 336 -29.06 -6.18 -27.38
C ASP A 336 -30.60 -6.23 -27.31
N GLY A 337 -31.23 -5.16 -26.85
CA GLY A 337 -32.68 -5.09 -26.69
C GLY A 337 -33.21 -5.81 -25.45
N LYS A 338 -32.36 -6.46 -24.65
CA LYS A 338 -32.76 -7.26 -23.48
C LYS A 338 -31.98 -6.91 -22.22
N PHE A 339 -30.71 -7.31 -22.13
CA PHE A 339 -29.87 -6.95 -20.99
C PHE A 339 -29.60 -5.44 -21.02
N MET A 340 -29.22 -4.94 -22.18
CA MET A 340 -29.02 -3.52 -22.47
C MET A 340 -29.98 -3.12 -23.59
N THR A 341 -31.13 -2.58 -23.22
CA THR A 341 -32.20 -2.29 -24.20
C THR A 341 -31.83 -1.15 -25.16
N LYS A 342 -30.97 -0.23 -24.71
CA LYS A 342 -30.46 0.93 -25.45
C LYS A 342 -29.04 1.25 -25.01
N SER A 343 -28.35 2.12 -25.76
CA SER A 343 -27.02 2.59 -25.38
C SER A 343 -27.01 3.23 -23.98
N PRO A 344 -25.95 3.07 -23.16
CA PRO A 344 -25.95 3.49 -21.75
C PRO A 344 -26.34 4.94 -21.50
N GLN A 345 -25.92 5.88 -22.35
CA GLN A 345 -26.30 7.30 -22.27
C GLN A 345 -27.79 7.55 -22.53
N SER A 346 -28.43 6.72 -23.35
CA SER A 346 -29.88 6.79 -23.58
C SER A 346 -30.64 6.25 -22.38
N LEU A 347 -30.17 5.16 -21.77
CA LEU A 347 -30.76 4.62 -20.53
C LEU A 347 -30.65 5.62 -19.38
N LEU A 348 -29.52 6.33 -19.24
CA LEU A 348 -29.38 7.42 -18.29
C LEU A 348 -30.43 8.53 -18.53
N LYS A 349 -30.55 9.01 -19.78
CA LYS A 349 -31.51 10.07 -20.15
C LYS A 349 -32.96 9.67 -19.92
N GLU A 350 -33.29 8.41 -20.20
CA GLU A 350 -34.61 7.82 -19.99
C GLU A 350 -34.84 7.39 -18.53
N LYS A 351 -33.86 7.59 -17.65
CA LYS A 351 -33.93 7.25 -16.22
C LYS A 351 -34.12 5.76 -15.95
N LYS A 352 -33.66 4.92 -16.88
CA LYS A 352 -33.78 3.45 -16.86
C LYS A 352 -32.54 2.81 -16.25
N TYR A 353 -32.43 2.94 -14.94
CA TYR A 353 -31.38 2.28 -14.15
C TYR A 353 -31.84 2.15 -12.69
N ALA A 354 -31.25 1.19 -11.97
CA ALA A 354 -31.48 0.97 -10.57
C ALA A 354 -30.96 2.16 -9.75
N GLN A 355 -31.88 2.91 -9.15
CA GLN A 355 -31.60 4.07 -8.32
C GLN A 355 -31.15 3.61 -6.93
N VAL A 356 -29.84 3.37 -6.79
CA VAL A 356 -29.17 3.03 -5.53
C VAL A 356 -28.14 4.11 -5.19
N PRO A 357 -27.83 4.37 -3.91
CA PRO A 357 -26.70 5.19 -3.52
C PRO A 357 -25.42 4.72 -4.23
N PHE A 358 -24.56 5.65 -4.65
CA PHE A 358 -23.30 5.29 -5.28
C PHE A 358 -22.13 6.22 -5.03
N ILE A 359 -20.93 5.67 -5.07
CA ILE A 359 -19.66 6.40 -5.13
C ILE A 359 -19.11 6.25 -6.54
N ILE A 360 -18.66 7.35 -7.16
CA ILE A 360 -17.96 7.28 -8.46
C ILE A 360 -16.74 8.21 -8.50
N GLY A 361 -15.58 7.68 -8.90
CA GLY A 361 -14.36 8.47 -9.04
C GLY A 361 -13.59 8.19 -10.31
N HIS A 362 -12.47 8.90 -10.44
CA HIS A 362 -11.51 8.76 -11.53
C HIS A 362 -10.12 9.12 -11.01
N GLN A 363 -9.10 8.58 -11.68
CA GLN A 363 -7.72 9.01 -11.56
C GLN A 363 -7.55 10.35 -12.27
N GLU A 364 -6.62 11.20 -11.84
CA GLU A 364 -6.42 12.50 -12.49
C GLU A 364 -5.99 12.36 -13.96
N ASP A 365 -5.20 11.33 -14.29
CA ASP A 365 -4.49 11.19 -15.56
C ASP A 365 -4.85 9.89 -16.31
N GLU A 366 -6.15 9.56 -16.35
CA GLU A 366 -6.69 8.29 -16.90
C GLU A 366 -6.14 7.91 -18.28
N GLY A 367 -6.00 8.87 -19.19
CA GLY A 367 -5.64 8.59 -20.58
C GLY A 367 -4.16 8.33 -20.84
N THR A 368 -3.27 8.62 -19.88
CA THR A 368 -1.81 8.60 -20.12
C THR A 368 -1.28 7.20 -20.47
N LEU A 369 -1.75 6.15 -19.78
CA LEU A 369 -1.35 4.77 -20.05
C LEU A 369 -1.74 4.33 -21.46
N PHE A 370 -2.95 4.68 -21.88
CA PHE A 370 -3.53 4.25 -23.16
C PHE A 370 -3.05 5.08 -24.37
N SER A 371 -2.26 6.13 -24.11
CA SER A 371 -1.70 7.02 -25.14
C SER A 371 -0.30 6.60 -25.59
N LEU A 372 0.33 5.62 -24.93
CA LEU A 372 1.72 5.23 -25.22
C LEU A 372 1.94 4.70 -26.65
N PHE A 373 0.89 4.15 -27.27
CA PHE A 373 0.95 3.46 -28.57
C PHE A 373 0.57 4.35 -29.75
N ASN A 374 0.39 5.66 -29.53
CA ASN A 374 -0.12 6.62 -30.50
C ASN A 374 0.92 7.66 -30.96
N ALA A 375 2.21 7.34 -30.86
CA ALA A 375 3.31 8.26 -31.17
C ALA A 375 3.39 8.71 -32.64
N ASN A 376 2.70 8.01 -33.55
CA ASN A 376 2.55 8.38 -34.97
C ASN A 376 1.49 9.47 -35.20
N ILE A 377 0.64 9.77 -34.21
CA ILE A 377 -0.34 10.85 -34.29
C ILE A 377 0.36 12.15 -33.91
N SER A 378 0.41 13.12 -34.82
CA SER A 378 0.98 14.42 -34.51
C SER A 378 0.08 15.20 -33.54
N GLY A 379 0.68 16.11 -32.77
CA GLY A 379 -0.02 17.06 -31.88
C GLY A 379 -1.03 18.00 -32.56
N SER A 380 -1.10 18.01 -33.89
CA SER A 380 -1.96 18.93 -34.64
C SER A 380 -3.43 18.54 -34.55
N THR A 381 -4.30 19.56 -34.55
CA THR A 381 -5.75 19.39 -34.53
C THR A 381 -6.25 18.49 -35.65
N ASP A 382 -5.75 18.64 -36.88
CA ASP A 382 -6.20 17.82 -38.01
C ASP A 382 -5.82 16.36 -37.87
N SER A 383 -4.58 16.06 -37.46
CA SER A 383 -4.12 14.69 -37.26
C SER A 383 -4.90 13.97 -36.17
N MET A 384 -5.17 14.63 -35.05
CA MET A 384 -5.98 14.07 -33.98
C MET A 384 -7.44 13.93 -34.41
N THR A 385 -7.99 14.91 -35.13
CA THR A 385 -9.36 14.85 -35.66
C THR A 385 -9.54 13.63 -36.57
N SER A 386 -8.61 13.40 -37.50
CA SER A 386 -8.67 12.21 -38.37
C SER A 386 -8.65 10.93 -37.56
N TYR A 387 -7.73 10.79 -36.59
CA TYR A 387 -7.71 9.60 -35.72
C TYR A 387 -9.02 9.38 -34.97
N TYR A 388 -9.54 10.40 -34.28
CA TYR A 388 -10.76 10.25 -33.49
C TYR A 388 -11.98 9.97 -34.37
N ASN A 389 -12.03 10.54 -35.57
CA ASN A 389 -13.09 10.27 -36.53
C ASN A 389 -12.97 8.82 -37.03
N ASP A 390 -11.79 8.38 -37.45
CA ASP A 390 -11.61 7.05 -38.04
C ASP A 390 -11.75 5.91 -37.02
N VAL A 391 -11.23 6.10 -35.81
CA VAL A 391 -11.07 5.02 -34.81
C VAL A 391 -12.20 4.99 -33.78
N PHE A 392 -12.67 6.14 -33.30
CA PHE A 392 -13.68 6.21 -32.23
C PHE A 392 -15.06 6.61 -32.74
N PHE A 393 -15.12 7.55 -33.68
CA PHE A 393 -16.36 8.19 -34.10
C PHE A 393 -16.56 8.17 -35.63
N PRO A 394 -16.51 6.99 -36.30
CA PRO A 394 -16.56 6.90 -37.77
C PRO A 394 -17.89 7.36 -38.36
N LYS A 395 -18.94 7.41 -37.55
CA LYS A 395 -20.27 7.88 -37.92
C LYS A 395 -20.53 9.35 -37.56
N ALA A 396 -19.61 10.01 -36.84
CA ALA A 396 -19.78 11.39 -36.45
C ALA A 396 -19.34 12.34 -37.57
N PRO A 397 -20.05 13.47 -37.79
CA PRO A 397 -19.58 14.52 -38.68
C PRO A 397 -18.18 15.01 -38.28
N ARG A 398 -17.25 15.09 -39.24
CA ARG A 398 -15.85 15.44 -38.97
C ARG A 398 -15.72 16.81 -38.30
N ASP A 399 -16.57 17.77 -38.64
CA ASP A 399 -16.60 19.10 -38.02
C ASP A 399 -16.92 19.03 -36.52
N LYS A 400 -17.77 18.10 -36.09
CA LYS A 400 -18.06 17.87 -34.66
C LYS A 400 -16.92 17.20 -33.92
N VAL A 401 -16.22 16.27 -34.57
CA VAL A 401 -14.99 15.69 -34.01
C VAL A 401 -13.89 16.75 -33.93
N ALA A 402 -13.78 17.61 -34.94
CA ALA A 402 -12.84 18.73 -34.94
C ALA A 402 -13.16 19.73 -33.82
N GLU A 403 -14.42 20.07 -33.60
CA GLU A 403 -14.88 20.92 -32.49
C GLU A 403 -14.47 20.33 -31.13
N LEU A 404 -14.65 19.01 -30.94
CA LEU A 404 -14.19 18.30 -29.75
C LEU A 404 -12.67 18.42 -29.59
N VAL A 405 -11.89 18.10 -30.62
CA VAL A 405 -10.42 18.14 -30.57
C VAL A 405 -9.90 19.58 -30.33
N GLN A 406 -10.55 20.58 -30.92
CA GLN A 406 -10.21 22.00 -30.74
C GLN A 406 -10.48 22.52 -29.32
N SER A 407 -11.40 21.90 -28.59
CA SER A 407 -11.64 22.23 -27.17
C SER A 407 -10.46 21.88 -26.25
N TYR A 408 -9.52 21.08 -26.75
CA TYR A 408 -8.26 20.73 -26.09
C TYR A 408 -7.11 21.49 -26.75
N PRO A 409 -6.49 22.47 -26.07
CA PRO A 409 -5.43 23.30 -26.66
C PRO A 409 -4.22 22.48 -27.10
N GLU A 410 -3.52 22.96 -28.13
CA GLU A 410 -2.23 22.38 -28.57
C GLU A 410 -1.08 22.67 -27.59
N SER A 411 -1.34 23.49 -26.56
CA SER A 411 -0.35 23.82 -25.53
C SER A 411 0.00 22.61 -24.68
N ILE A 412 1.31 22.29 -24.60
CA ILE A 412 1.86 21.19 -23.80
C ILE A 412 1.47 21.31 -22.30
N THR A 413 1.27 22.53 -21.79
CA THR A 413 0.92 22.75 -20.38
C THR A 413 -0.54 22.42 -20.05
N ALA A 414 -1.41 22.27 -21.06
CA ALA A 414 -2.83 21.99 -20.88
C ALA A 414 -3.17 20.48 -20.81
N GLY A 415 -2.28 19.61 -21.32
CA GLY A 415 -2.54 18.18 -21.42
C GLY A 415 -2.19 17.36 -20.16
N SER A 416 -2.48 16.06 -20.21
CA SER A 416 -2.23 15.08 -19.15
C SER A 416 -0.88 14.35 -19.34
N PRO A 417 0.01 14.19 -18.34
CA PRO A 417 -0.21 14.45 -16.92
C PRO A 417 -0.52 15.90 -16.60
N PHE A 418 -1.64 16.14 -15.93
CA PHE A 418 -2.14 17.48 -15.68
C PHE A 418 -1.27 18.19 -14.67
N ARG A 419 -1.23 19.53 -14.77
CA ARG A 419 -0.48 20.40 -13.84
C ARG A 419 1.04 20.14 -13.81
N THR A 420 1.61 19.46 -14.81
CA THR A 420 3.06 19.20 -14.91
C THR A 420 3.80 20.15 -15.83
N SER A 421 3.20 21.29 -16.21
CA SER A 421 3.83 22.29 -17.09
C SER A 421 4.36 21.67 -18.39
N ILE A 422 5.58 22.01 -18.80
CA ILE A 422 6.24 21.48 -20.01
C ILE A 422 6.79 20.05 -19.85
N PHE A 423 6.75 19.47 -18.65
CA PHE A 423 7.24 18.12 -18.41
C PHE A 423 6.24 17.06 -18.87
N ASN A 424 6.75 15.84 -19.11
CA ASN A 424 6.02 14.62 -19.46
C ASN A 424 5.46 14.55 -20.91
N GLU A 425 5.92 15.42 -21.82
CA GLU A 425 5.59 15.32 -23.25
C GLU A 425 6.42 14.20 -23.90
N LEU A 426 5.89 12.97 -23.91
CA LEU A 426 6.61 11.79 -24.40
C LEU A 426 6.88 11.85 -25.92
N TYR A 427 5.92 12.36 -26.68
CA TYR A 427 6.02 12.71 -28.10
C TYR A 427 5.15 13.96 -28.35
N PRO A 428 5.38 14.74 -29.43
CA PRO A 428 4.58 15.93 -29.72
C PRO A 428 3.10 15.61 -29.88
N GLY A 429 2.27 16.06 -28.94
CA GLY A 429 0.84 15.76 -28.87
C GLY A 429 0.44 14.74 -27.80
N PHE A 430 1.39 14.07 -27.15
CA PHE A 430 1.11 13.02 -26.16
C PHE A 430 0.16 13.52 -25.07
N LYS A 431 0.50 14.65 -24.44
CA LYS A 431 -0.30 15.12 -23.31
C LYS A 431 -1.71 15.56 -23.72
N ARG A 432 -1.84 16.15 -24.90
CA ARG A 432 -3.14 16.55 -25.46
C ARG A 432 -3.99 15.34 -25.77
N PHE A 433 -3.41 14.31 -26.39
CA PHE A 433 -4.08 13.05 -26.69
C PHE A 433 -4.56 12.36 -25.41
N ALA A 434 -3.70 12.25 -24.40
CA ALA A 434 -4.00 11.66 -23.10
C ALA A 434 -5.12 12.40 -22.35
N ALA A 435 -5.12 13.73 -22.38
CA ALA A 435 -6.18 14.54 -21.78
C ALA A 435 -7.53 14.24 -22.43
N LEU A 436 -7.59 14.31 -23.77
CA LEU A 436 -8.80 14.05 -24.53
C LEU A 436 -9.32 12.63 -24.27
N LEU A 437 -8.45 11.60 -24.39
CA LEU A 437 -8.81 10.20 -24.19
C LEU A 437 -9.33 9.91 -22.78
N GLY A 438 -8.65 10.42 -21.75
CA GLY A 438 -9.07 10.24 -20.35
C GLY A 438 -10.43 10.89 -20.07
N ASP A 439 -10.68 12.05 -20.65
CA ASP A 439 -11.89 12.80 -20.37
C ASP A 439 -13.15 12.18 -20.98
N PHE A 440 -13.16 11.89 -22.29
CA PHE A 440 -14.41 11.45 -22.91
C PHE A 440 -14.80 10.02 -22.54
N LEU A 441 -13.87 9.19 -22.04
CA LEU A 441 -14.15 7.82 -21.59
C LEU A 441 -14.45 7.71 -20.10
N PHE A 442 -13.81 8.53 -19.27
CA PHE A 442 -13.86 8.37 -17.81
C PHE A 442 -14.32 9.64 -17.08
N THR A 443 -13.56 10.73 -17.20
CA THR A 443 -13.74 11.91 -16.33
C THR A 443 -15.03 12.68 -16.62
N MET A 444 -15.37 12.87 -17.89
CA MET A 444 -16.56 13.61 -18.31
C MET A 444 -17.81 12.75 -18.31
N THR A 445 -17.71 11.46 -18.65
CA THR A 445 -18.84 10.51 -18.54
C THR A 445 -19.30 10.36 -17.10
N ARG A 446 -18.37 10.31 -16.13
CA ARG A 446 -18.66 10.44 -14.70
C ARG A 446 -19.48 11.70 -14.39
N ARG A 447 -19.03 12.86 -14.88
CA ARG A 447 -19.71 14.15 -14.61
C ARG A 447 -21.12 14.16 -15.21
N VAL A 448 -21.31 13.62 -16.42
CA VAL A 448 -22.63 13.48 -17.05
C VAL A 448 -23.56 12.63 -16.19
N VAL A 449 -23.09 11.48 -15.68
CA VAL A 449 -23.87 10.63 -14.77
C VAL A 449 -24.27 11.38 -13.51
N LEU A 450 -23.31 12.00 -12.83
CA LEU A 450 -23.55 12.70 -11.56
C LEU A 450 -24.52 13.87 -11.70
N GLU A 451 -24.33 14.73 -12.69
CA GLU A 451 -25.22 15.87 -12.92
C GLU A 451 -26.62 15.39 -13.31
N THR A 452 -26.72 14.43 -14.23
CA THR A 452 -28.03 13.89 -14.64
C THR A 452 -28.72 13.17 -13.48
N HIS A 453 -27.99 12.46 -12.63
CA HIS A 453 -28.55 11.80 -11.45
C HIS A 453 -29.04 12.82 -10.43
N ALA A 454 -28.19 13.76 -10.01
CA ALA A 454 -28.53 14.76 -9.00
C ALA A 454 -29.70 15.68 -9.43
N MET A 455 -29.85 15.94 -10.74
CA MET A 455 -30.99 16.68 -11.28
C MET A 455 -32.31 15.89 -11.21
N ASN A 456 -32.26 14.57 -11.34
CA ASN A 456 -33.46 13.74 -11.51
C ASN A 456 -33.86 12.96 -10.25
N PHE A 457 -32.90 12.68 -9.37
CA PHE A 457 -33.04 11.84 -8.18
C PHE A 457 -32.23 12.40 -6.99
N PRO A 458 -32.44 13.67 -6.59
CA PRO A 458 -31.67 14.32 -5.52
C PRO A 458 -31.76 13.60 -4.16
N GLU A 459 -32.80 12.78 -3.96
CA GLU A 459 -33.01 11.94 -2.77
C GLU A 459 -32.12 10.69 -2.73
N VAL A 460 -31.55 10.28 -3.87
CA VAL A 460 -30.63 9.16 -3.96
C VAL A 460 -29.21 9.72 -3.92
N PRO A 461 -28.46 9.52 -2.83
CA PRO A 461 -27.19 10.21 -2.66
C PRO A 461 -26.11 9.60 -3.55
N ALA A 462 -25.31 10.50 -4.13
CA ALA A 462 -24.11 10.15 -4.88
C ALA A 462 -22.91 10.89 -4.27
N TRP A 463 -21.75 10.24 -4.26
CA TRP A 463 -20.48 10.86 -3.87
C TRP A 463 -19.47 10.70 -4.99
N SER A 464 -18.57 11.67 -5.10
CA SER A 464 -17.52 11.60 -6.11
C SER A 464 -16.17 12.06 -5.61
N TYR A 465 -15.13 11.52 -6.23
CA TYR A 465 -13.75 11.93 -5.98
C TYR A 465 -12.93 12.04 -7.27
N THR A 466 -11.81 12.77 -7.15
CA THR A 466 -10.66 12.73 -8.05
C THR A 466 -9.47 12.17 -7.25
N ALA A 467 -8.67 11.31 -7.84
CA ALA A 467 -7.45 10.81 -7.23
C ALA A 467 -6.22 11.50 -7.85
N SER A 468 -5.41 12.15 -7.01
CA SER A 468 -4.17 12.84 -7.35
C SER A 468 -2.96 12.31 -6.57
N TYR A 469 -3.08 11.16 -5.91
CA TYR A 469 -1.99 10.58 -5.10
C TYR A 469 -0.80 10.09 -5.93
N GLY A 470 -0.97 9.86 -7.23
CA GLY A 470 0.10 9.55 -8.18
C GLY A 470 0.78 10.79 -8.78
N TYR A 471 0.41 12.00 -8.34
CA TYR A 471 0.98 13.24 -8.89
C TYR A 471 2.51 13.24 -8.82
N GLY A 472 3.15 13.56 -9.94
CA GLY A 472 4.60 13.58 -10.08
C GLY A 472 5.21 12.28 -10.60
N LEU A 473 4.44 11.19 -10.78
CA LEU A 473 4.93 10.00 -11.47
C LEU A 473 5.29 10.35 -12.93
N PRO A 474 6.55 10.18 -13.37
CA PRO A 474 6.98 10.62 -14.70
C PRO A 474 6.15 9.98 -15.81
N PHE A 475 5.76 10.78 -16.82
CA PHE A 475 4.91 10.42 -17.96
C PHE A 475 3.47 10.00 -17.65
N PHE A 476 3.21 9.38 -16.50
CA PHE A 476 1.94 8.77 -16.14
C PHE A 476 1.07 9.65 -15.23
N GLY A 477 1.67 10.39 -14.30
CA GLY A 477 0.92 11.05 -13.23
C GLY A 477 0.07 10.05 -12.43
N THR A 478 -1.13 10.44 -12.00
CA THR A 478 -2.08 9.50 -11.38
C THR A 478 -2.85 8.78 -12.49
N THR A 479 -2.20 7.79 -13.11
CA THR A 479 -2.73 7.07 -14.28
C THR A 479 -3.77 6.02 -13.91
N HIS A 480 -4.44 5.47 -14.92
CA HIS A 480 -5.45 4.42 -14.80
C HIS A 480 -4.91 3.19 -14.06
N GLY A 481 -5.72 2.59 -13.19
CA GLY A 481 -5.39 1.40 -12.41
C GLY A 481 -4.48 1.64 -11.19
N THR A 482 -3.99 2.86 -10.94
CA THR A 482 -3.17 3.16 -9.74
C THR A 482 -3.94 3.00 -8.42
N ASP A 483 -5.27 3.07 -8.45
CA ASP A 483 -6.21 2.78 -7.37
C ASP A 483 -6.23 1.30 -6.97
N LEU A 484 -5.93 0.37 -7.87
CA LEU A 484 -5.77 -1.04 -7.48
C LEU A 484 -4.62 -1.19 -6.50
N VAL A 485 -3.48 -0.54 -6.77
CA VAL A 485 -2.31 -0.56 -5.87
C VAL A 485 -2.61 0.19 -4.57
N GLN A 486 -3.19 1.38 -4.68
CA GLN A 486 -3.43 2.28 -3.55
C GLN A 486 -4.55 1.78 -2.63
N VAL A 487 -5.68 1.32 -3.19
CA VAL A 487 -6.93 1.03 -2.46
C VAL A 487 -7.18 -0.47 -2.38
N PHE A 488 -7.13 -1.18 -3.50
CA PHE A 488 -7.52 -2.60 -3.50
C PHE A 488 -6.50 -3.46 -2.73
N PHE A 489 -5.23 -3.40 -3.13
CA PHE A 489 -4.15 -4.11 -2.46
C PHE A 489 -3.66 -3.37 -1.21
N GLY A 490 -3.68 -2.03 -1.22
CA GLY A 490 -3.27 -1.21 -0.08
C GLY A 490 -1.78 -1.35 0.23
N LEU A 491 -0.96 -1.50 -0.81
CA LEU A 491 0.49 -1.75 -0.68
C LEU A 491 1.24 -0.54 -0.13
N LEU A 492 0.66 0.66 -0.25
CA LEU A 492 1.20 1.91 0.25
C LEU A 492 0.30 2.37 1.41
N PRO A 493 0.67 2.09 2.68
CA PRO A 493 -0.10 2.56 3.83
C PRO A 493 0.10 4.07 3.99
N ASP A 494 -0.76 4.84 3.34
CA ASP A 494 -0.78 6.30 3.39
C ASP A 494 -2.20 6.85 3.63
N TYR A 495 -2.31 8.18 3.65
CA TYR A 495 -3.58 8.86 3.86
C TYR A 495 -4.65 8.47 2.81
N ALA A 496 -4.28 8.37 1.53
CA ALA A 496 -5.23 8.05 0.47
C ALA A 496 -5.75 6.62 0.64
N GLN A 497 -4.85 5.66 0.86
CA GLN A 497 -5.23 4.26 1.12
C GLN A 497 -6.19 4.15 2.30
N SER A 498 -5.79 4.68 3.46
CA SER A 498 -6.54 4.48 4.70
C SER A 498 -7.93 5.11 4.63
N ASN A 499 -8.03 6.36 4.16
CA ASN A 499 -9.31 7.05 4.13
C ASN A 499 -10.24 6.51 3.06
N ILE A 500 -9.76 6.17 1.85
CA ILE A 500 -10.62 5.59 0.82
C ILE A 500 -11.21 4.26 1.33
N ARG A 501 -10.40 3.40 1.96
CA ARG A 501 -10.90 2.14 2.53
C ARG A 501 -11.92 2.35 3.64
N LYS A 502 -11.71 3.32 4.54
CA LYS A 502 -12.69 3.67 5.58
C LYS A 502 -14.01 4.18 5.01
N TYR A 503 -13.96 5.14 4.07
CA TYR A 503 -15.16 5.62 3.38
C TYR A 503 -15.90 4.46 2.70
N TYR A 504 -15.19 3.47 2.17
CA TYR A 504 -15.81 2.35 1.46
C TYR A 504 -16.42 1.34 2.41
N ALA A 505 -15.73 1.04 3.51
CA ALA A 505 -16.28 0.23 4.60
C ALA A 505 -17.58 0.86 5.13
N ASN A 506 -17.54 2.15 5.46
CA ASN A 506 -18.71 2.91 5.92
C ASN A 506 -19.86 2.85 4.91
N PHE A 507 -19.55 3.08 3.62
CA PHE A 507 -20.56 3.00 2.57
C PHE A 507 -21.15 1.59 2.38
N VAL A 508 -20.34 0.53 2.50
CA VAL A 508 -20.80 -0.86 2.40
C VAL A 508 -21.76 -1.20 3.56
N TYR A 509 -21.46 -0.73 4.76
CA TYR A 509 -22.29 -0.94 5.95
C TYR A 509 -23.56 -0.09 5.93
N ASN A 510 -23.42 1.21 5.66
CA ASN A 510 -24.43 2.23 5.98
C ASN A 510 -24.99 2.97 4.76
N LEU A 511 -24.47 2.73 3.55
CA LEU A 511 -24.79 3.48 2.32
C LEU A 511 -24.47 4.98 2.40
N ASP A 512 -23.66 5.38 3.37
CA ASP A 512 -23.09 6.72 3.51
C ASP A 512 -21.60 6.57 3.85
N PRO A 513 -20.67 7.09 3.04
CA PRO A 513 -19.24 6.97 3.32
C PRO A 513 -18.83 7.67 4.62
N ASN A 514 -19.64 8.62 5.12
CA ASN A 514 -19.35 9.37 6.35
C ASN A 514 -19.91 8.72 7.61
N ASP A 515 -20.78 7.72 7.47
CA ASP A 515 -21.43 7.07 8.61
C ASP A 515 -20.62 5.85 9.08
N ALA A 516 -19.93 6.02 10.22
CA ALA A 516 -19.12 4.99 10.86
C ALA A 516 -19.91 4.09 11.85
N SER A 517 -21.24 4.27 11.99
CA SER A 517 -22.07 3.61 13.01
C SER A 517 -22.21 2.08 12.87
N GLY A 518 -21.69 1.51 11.78
CA GLY A 518 -21.74 0.07 11.48
C GLY A 518 -20.48 -0.72 11.86
N GLY A 519 -19.44 -0.05 12.39
CA GLY A 519 -18.19 -0.69 12.80
C GLY A 519 -18.25 -1.40 14.16
N ASP A 520 -17.13 -1.96 14.60
CA ASP A 520 -16.97 -2.64 15.91
C ASP A 520 -17.04 -1.71 17.14
N GLY A 521 -17.43 -0.45 16.94
CA GLY A 521 -17.51 0.58 17.98
C GLY A 521 -16.15 1.18 18.40
N SER A 522 -15.04 0.83 17.73
CA SER A 522 -13.68 1.25 18.12
C SER A 522 -13.28 2.67 17.67
N GLY A 523 -14.14 3.42 16.98
CA GLY A 523 -13.79 4.71 16.36
C GLY A 523 -12.74 4.62 15.24
N SER A 524 -12.26 3.41 14.92
CA SER A 524 -11.25 3.19 13.88
C SER A 524 -11.77 3.46 12.47
N SER A 525 -13.08 3.32 12.25
CA SER A 525 -13.83 3.63 11.02
C SER A 525 -14.17 5.11 10.85
N ASP A 526 -13.83 5.96 11.83
CA ASP A 526 -14.02 7.41 11.72
C ASP A 526 -13.18 7.97 10.58
N VAL A 527 -13.85 8.79 9.76
CA VAL A 527 -13.25 9.50 8.63
C VAL A 527 -12.96 10.94 9.03
N PRO A 528 -11.81 11.51 8.61
CA PRO A 528 -11.34 12.79 9.10
C PRO A 528 -12.18 13.97 8.58
N ASP A 529 -12.78 13.83 7.40
CA ASP A 529 -13.51 14.89 6.73
C ASP A 529 -14.90 14.40 6.33
N ASN A 530 -15.88 15.30 6.32
CA ASN A 530 -17.17 14.99 5.75
C ASN A 530 -17.09 15.05 4.22
N TRP A 531 -17.20 13.90 3.56
CA TRP A 531 -17.29 13.80 2.11
C TRP A 531 -18.66 14.33 1.64
N PRO A 532 -18.69 15.48 0.94
CA PRO A 532 -19.95 16.07 0.49
C PRO A 532 -20.66 15.17 -0.51
N LYS A 533 -21.98 15.09 -0.37
CA LYS A 533 -22.85 14.55 -1.42
C LYS A 533 -22.72 15.43 -2.66
N TRP A 534 -22.73 14.81 -3.83
CA TRP A 534 -22.75 15.53 -5.09
C TRP A 534 -24.13 16.15 -5.30
N GLU A 535 -24.18 17.48 -5.40
CA GLU A 535 -25.40 18.22 -5.70
C GLU A 535 -25.30 18.86 -7.09
N SER A 536 -26.44 18.93 -7.78
CA SER A 536 -26.52 19.56 -9.10
C SER A 536 -26.04 21.01 -9.03
N GLY A 537 -25.06 21.37 -9.87
CA GLY A 537 -24.53 22.73 -9.95
C GLY A 537 -23.52 23.15 -8.88
N SER A 538 -23.40 22.44 -7.74
CA SER A 538 -22.34 22.70 -6.76
C SER A 538 -20.97 22.19 -7.26
N ARG A 539 -20.99 21.07 -8.01
CA ARG A 539 -19.84 20.41 -8.62
C ARG A 539 -18.70 20.12 -7.63
N ILE A 540 -18.94 20.02 -6.34
CA ILE A 540 -17.87 19.74 -5.37
C ILE A 540 -17.61 18.23 -5.32
N ASN A 541 -16.35 17.83 -5.44
CA ASN A 541 -15.92 16.47 -5.15
C ASN A 541 -14.72 16.44 -4.20
N ASN A 542 -14.47 15.26 -3.64
CA ASN A 542 -13.31 15.01 -2.82
C ASN A 542 -12.05 14.85 -3.71
N ASN A 543 -10.89 15.32 -3.28
CA ASN A 543 -9.62 15.00 -3.94
C ASN A 543 -8.66 14.29 -2.99
N PHE A 544 -8.27 13.07 -3.36
CA PHE A 544 -7.30 12.26 -2.61
C PHE A 544 -5.89 12.52 -3.12
N TYR A 545 -5.10 13.21 -2.30
CA TYR A 545 -3.68 13.42 -2.50
C TYR A 545 -2.85 12.40 -1.71
N LYS A 546 -1.56 12.27 -2.07
CA LYS A 546 -0.59 11.41 -1.37
C LYS A 546 -0.23 11.90 0.05
N LEU A 547 -0.64 13.11 0.43
CA LEU A 547 -0.09 13.84 1.59
C LEU A 547 -0.48 13.23 2.94
N PHE A 548 0.50 13.12 3.85
CA PHE A 548 0.36 12.50 5.17
C PHE A 548 -0.21 13.40 6.28
N PHE A 549 -0.49 14.71 6.06
CA PHE A 549 -0.86 15.62 7.17
C PHE A 549 -1.81 16.80 6.85
N THR A 550 -2.55 16.79 5.73
CA THR A 550 -3.63 17.79 5.52
C THR A 550 -4.90 17.11 5.02
N PRO A 551 -6.08 17.59 5.47
CA PRO A 551 -7.37 16.99 5.12
C PRO A 551 -7.58 16.98 3.61
N THR A 552 -8.50 16.10 3.19
CA THR A 552 -9.04 16.13 1.84
C THR A 552 -9.45 17.55 1.47
N HIS A 553 -9.07 17.98 0.27
CA HIS A 553 -9.52 19.28 -0.22
C HIS A 553 -10.75 19.06 -1.09
N MET A 554 -11.87 19.65 -0.67
CA MET A 554 -13.01 19.84 -1.55
C MET A 554 -12.55 20.65 -2.76
N VAL A 555 -12.59 20.05 -3.94
CA VAL A 555 -12.27 20.74 -5.19
C VAL A 555 -13.53 20.88 -6.02
N SER A 556 -13.61 21.99 -6.75
CA SER A 556 -14.63 22.13 -7.78
C SER A 556 -14.28 21.21 -8.95
N SER A 557 -15.21 20.35 -9.32
CA SER A 557 -15.24 19.57 -10.54
C SER A 557 -15.56 20.45 -11.77
N SER A 558 -15.23 21.75 -11.75
CA SER A 558 -15.31 22.64 -12.92
C SER A 558 -14.00 22.70 -13.71
N PHE A 559 -12.99 21.90 -13.34
CA PHE A 559 -11.74 21.83 -14.10
C PHE A 559 -12.04 21.50 -15.58
N GLN A 560 -11.37 22.23 -16.47
CA GLN A 560 -11.55 22.31 -17.93
C GLN A 560 -12.83 22.98 -18.47
N HIS A 561 -13.77 23.42 -17.64
CA HIS A 561 -14.93 24.19 -18.13
C HIS A 561 -14.53 25.53 -18.77
N GLY A 562 -13.34 26.06 -18.41
CA GLY A 562 -12.74 27.25 -19.02
C GLY A 562 -11.98 27.00 -20.33
N LEU A 563 -11.81 25.75 -20.77
CA LEU A 563 -11.18 25.40 -22.05
C LEU A 563 -12.22 25.18 -23.16
N ALA A 564 -13.41 24.70 -22.81
CA ALA A 564 -14.47 24.35 -23.76
C ALA A 564 -15.43 25.48 -24.14
N ASN A 565 -15.27 26.71 -23.61
CA ASN A 565 -16.18 27.82 -23.90
C ASN A 565 -15.43 29.15 -24.11
N PRO A 566 -15.17 29.57 -25.37
CA PRO A 566 -14.43 30.79 -25.66
C PRO A 566 -15.10 32.09 -25.15
N GLY A 567 -16.41 32.05 -24.87
CA GLY A 567 -17.22 33.20 -24.47
C GLY A 567 -17.10 33.64 -23.01
N LEU A 568 -16.36 32.91 -22.17
CA LEU A 568 -16.15 33.24 -20.76
C LEU A 568 -14.65 33.41 -20.43
N ARG A 569 -13.94 34.23 -21.21
CA ARG A 569 -12.60 34.70 -20.84
C ARG A 569 -12.67 35.72 -19.70
N LYS A 570 -12.68 35.26 -18.46
CA LYS A 570 -11.99 35.97 -17.37
C LYS A 570 -10.81 35.12 -16.94
N LEU A 571 -9.61 35.63 -17.22
CA LEU A 571 -8.32 35.09 -16.75
C LEU A 571 -8.41 34.70 -15.26
N PRO A 572 -7.94 33.53 -14.83
CA PRO A 572 -7.73 33.28 -13.41
C PRO A 572 -6.60 34.20 -12.94
N ARG A 573 -6.95 35.20 -12.12
CA ARG A 573 -5.97 35.95 -11.32
C ARG A 573 -5.39 35.01 -10.25
N PRO A 574 -4.14 35.22 -9.80
CA PRO A 574 -3.50 34.37 -8.80
C PRO A 574 -4.36 34.30 -7.53
N TYR A 575 -4.51 33.09 -7.00
CA TYR A 575 -5.30 32.78 -5.81
C TYR A 575 -4.95 33.72 -4.65
N HIS A 576 -5.87 34.62 -4.29
CA HIS A 576 -5.81 35.35 -3.02
C HIS A 576 -6.49 34.53 -1.93
N PHE A 577 -5.72 34.26 -0.87
CA PHE A 577 -6.19 33.73 0.40
C PHE A 577 -7.32 34.61 0.94
N LEU A 578 -8.50 34.02 1.16
CA LEU A 578 -9.58 34.66 1.93
C LEU A 578 -9.42 34.28 3.39
N THR A 579 -8.70 35.12 4.13
CA THR A 579 -8.80 35.23 5.59
C THR A 579 -10.07 36.02 5.91
N LEU A 580 -11.03 35.41 6.60
CA LEU A 580 -12.19 36.11 7.14
C LEU A 580 -11.84 36.69 8.52
N SER A 581 -11.63 38.00 8.57
CA SER A 581 -11.71 38.79 9.80
C SER A 581 -12.22 40.21 9.52
N GLY A 582 -13.36 40.57 10.12
CA GLY A 582 -13.55 41.91 10.68
C GLY A 582 -14.53 42.88 10.03
N LEU A 583 -15.73 42.94 10.63
CA LEU A 583 -16.47 44.14 11.06
C LEU A 583 -17.16 45.07 10.04
N SER A 584 -18.49 45.19 10.23
CA SER A 584 -19.20 46.46 10.05
C SER A 584 -20.38 46.53 11.04
N THR A 585 -20.33 47.57 11.87
CA THR A 585 -21.36 48.00 12.83
C THR A 585 -22.46 48.80 12.14
N SER A 586 -23.73 48.61 12.52
CA SER A 586 -24.52 49.60 13.27
C SER A 586 -26.06 49.50 13.05
N GLN A 587 -26.77 49.83 14.14
CA GLN A 587 -28.15 50.34 14.28
C GLN A 587 -29.35 49.38 14.38
N HIS A 588 -29.97 49.42 15.57
CA HIS A 588 -31.31 48.97 15.96
C HIS A 588 -32.43 49.81 15.32
N PRO A 589 -33.69 49.31 15.27
CA PRO A 589 -34.68 49.66 16.31
C PRO A 589 -35.63 48.55 16.81
N CYS A 590 -36.16 48.81 18.02
CA CYS A 590 -37.23 48.24 18.86
C CYS A 590 -38.39 47.39 18.25
N GLN A 591 -38.85 46.33 18.96
CA GLN A 591 -39.99 46.35 19.92
C GLN A 591 -40.36 44.95 20.53
N ARG A 592 -40.42 44.93 21.88
CA ARG A 592 -41.32 44.22 22.85
C ARG A 592 -41.76 42.74 22.64
N SER A 593 -41.39 41.88 23.61
CA SER A 593 -42.23 41.52 24.78
C SER A 593 -41.52 40.51 25.72
N MET A 594 -41.55 40.75 27.04
CA MET A 594 -41.20 39.80 28.13
C MET A 594 -42.49 39.20 28.73
N PRO A 595 -42.43 38.22 29.66
CA PRO A 595 -42.24 38.49 31.11
C PRO A 595 -41.22 37.55 31.80
N SER A 596 -40.26 38.08 32.59
CA SER A 596 -40.23 38.15 34.09
C SER A 596 -39.46 36.98 34.73
N TYR A 597 -38.52 37.12 35.68
CA TYR A 597 -38.52 37.85 36.96
C TYR A 597 -37.10 38.09 37.54
N ALA A 598 -36.91 39.27 38.17
CA ALA A 598 -36.14 39.61 39.41
C ALA A 598 -34.58 39.51 39.53
N ILE A 599 -33.84 40.55 39.10
CA ILE A 599 -33.22 41.70 39.84
C ILE A 599 -33.06 41.56 41.40
N PRO A 600 -32.02 42.16 42.09
CA PRO A 600 -30.59 42.38 41.79
C PRO A 600 -29.67 42.40 43.08
N PHE A 601 -28.39 42.81 43.01
CA PHE A 601 -27.88 44.04 43.67
C PHE A 601 -26.36 44.28 43.42
N PHE A 602 -26.08 45.44 42.79
CA PHE A 602 -24.98 46.43 42.94
C PHE A 602 -23.49 46.02 42.79
N SER A 603 -22.81 46.49 41.72
CA SER A 603 -22.15 47.82 41.52
C SER A 603 -20.80 47.90 42.23
N SER A 604 -19.65 47.94 41.56
CA SER A 604 -19.08 48.99 40.69
C SER A 604 -17.87 49.63 41.38
N SER A 605 -16.77 49.70 40.60
CA SER A 605 -15.91 50.87 40.47
C SER A 605 -14.72 51.08 41.44
N ILE A 606 -13.55 51.13 40.78
CA ILE A 606 -12.53 52.20 40.84
C ILE A 606 -11.22 51.95 41.63
N LYS A 607 -10.15 51.92 40.82
CA LYS A 607 -8.80 52.53 40.95
C LYS A 607 -7.99 52.30 42.24
N GLY A 608 -6.84 51.64 42.05
CA GLY A 608 -5.57 52.38 41.89
C GLY A 608 -4.67 52.53 43.12
N ALA A 609 -3.40 52.16 42.90
CA ALA A 609 -2.17 52.61 43.56
C ALA A 609 -1.70 51.90 44.85
N ASN A 610 -0.72 51.02 44.65
CA ASN A 610 0.60 50.95 45.30
C ASN A 610 0.77 51.56 46.71
N LEU A 611 1.25 50.74 47.66
CA LEU A 611 2.47 50.99 48.45
C LEU A 611 2.84 49.81 49.38
N LYS A 612 4.09 49.34 49.18
CA LYS A 612 5.11 48.86 50.15
C LYS A 612 4.82 47.83 51.26
N ARG A 613 5.63 46.77 51.16
CA ARG A 613 6.23 45.85 52.17
C ARG A 613 6.36 46.34 53.62
N SER A 614 6.06 45.42 54.56
CA SER A 614 6.92 44.92 55.66
C SER A 614 6.21 43.69 56.27
N ASP A 615 6.72 42.47 56.08
CA ASP A 615 7.57 41.71 57.01
C ASP A 615 7.02 41.59 58.43
N ASP A 616 6.56 40.38 58.77
CA ASP A 616 6.56 39.84 60.13
C ASP A 616 6.49 38.29 60.11
N GLY A 617 7.30 37.66 60.96
CA GLY A 617 6.94 36.38 61.60
C GLY A 617 7.61 35.10 61.10
N CYS A 618 8.75 34.77 61.68
CA CYS A 618 9.49 33.51 61.51
C CYS A 618 9.06 32.43 62.53
N ARG A 619 9.03 31.15 62.09
CA ARG A 619 9.29 29.89 62.84
C ARG A 619 8.30 29.47 63.95
N ARG A 620 8.16 28.21 64.37
CA ARG A 620 8.44 26.81 63.92
C ARG A 620 7.74 25.91 64.97
N ASP A 621 7.43 24.68 64.58
CA ASP A 621 7.42 23.41 65.35
C ASP A 621 6.24 22.55 64.85
N ALA A 622 6.40 21.68 63.86
CA ALA A 622 7.07 20.38 63.85
C ALA A 622 6.51 19.40 64.90
N ILE A 623 5.87 18.32 64.44
CA ILE A 623 6.06 16.92 64.89
C ILE A 623 5.37 15.93 63.91
N SER A 624 6.23 15.07 63.35
CA SER A 624 6.07 13.66 62.86
C SER A 624 5.00 13.25 61.83
N SER A 625 5.45 12.94 60.60
CA SER A 625 5.60 11.57 60.04
C SER A 625 5.33 11.52 58.52
N PRO A 626 6.21 10.92 57.69
CA PRO A 626 6.01 10.79 56.24
C PRO A 626 5.27 9.48 55.89
N MET A 627 4.09 9.58 55.28
CA MET A 627 3.48 8.46 54.57
C MET A 627 4.02 8.40 53.14
N HIS A 628 4.78 7.34 52.87
CA HIS A 628 5.04 6.84 51.54
C HIS A 628 3.74 6.62 50.77
N ALA A 629 3.65 7.17 49.56
CA ALA A 629 2.74 6.70 48.53
C ALA A 629 3.58 6.17 47.36
N GLU A 630 3.91 4.89 47.45
CA GLU A 630 4.27 4.04 46.31
C GLU A 630 3.11 4.10 45.30
N LEU A 631 3.37 4.63 44.10
CA LEU A 631 2.48 4.45 42.96
C LEU A 631 2.78 3.10 42.32
N GLY A 632 1.86 2.16 42.55
CA GLY A 632 1.90 0.77 42.12
C GLY A 632 1.87 0.60 40.59
N TYR A 633 3.07 0.50 40.01
CA TYR A 633 3.29 -0.02 38.65
C TYR A 633 4.32 -1.17 38.65
N ARG A 634 4.41 -1.93 39.75
CA ARG A 634 5.43 -2.98 39.92
C ARG A 634 4.94 -4.43 40.12
N GLU A 635 3.64 -4.73 40.05
CA GLU A 635 3.14 -6.10 40.28
C GLU A 635 2.26 -6.66 39.15
N ARG A 636 2.72 -6.56 37.90
CA ARG A 636 2.09 -7.34 36.81
C ARG A 636 3.06 -7.88 35.75
N LEU A 637 4.29 -8.23 36.16
CA LEU A 637 5.25 -9.01 35.37
C LEU A 637 5.98 -10.09 36.20
N ALA A 638 5.39 -10.56 37.30
CA ALA A 638 5.88 -11.74 38.01
C ALA A 638 5.19 -13.00 37.44
N GLY A 639 5.46 -13.30 36.18
CA GLY A 639 5.34 -14.64 35.60
C GLY A 639 6.75 -15.09 35.17
N PRO A 640 7.04 -16.40 35.07
CA PRO A 640 8.40 -16.86 34.78
C PRO A 640 8.83 -16.32 33.41
N GLY A 641 9.80 -15.40 33.41
CA GLY A 641 10.40 -14.87 32.19
C GLY A 641 11.06 -15.98 31.36
N PRO A 642 11.21 -15.77 30.04
CA PRO A 642 11.76 -16.77 29.13
C PRO A 642 13.18 -17.19 29.56
N GLN A 643 13.41 -18.50 29.64
CA GLN A 643 14.63 -19.10 30.17
C GLN A 643 15.85 -18.84 29.27
N ALA A 644 16.62 -17.79 29.56
CA ALA A 644 18.01 -17.63 29.09
C ALA A 644 19.04 -18.39 29.95
N THR A 645 18.58 -19.37 30.75
CA THR A 645 19.34 -19.98 31.85
C THR A 645 20.47 -20.92 31.43
N ASN A 646 20.74 -21.09 30.12
CA ASN A 646 21.77 -22.00 29.59
C ASN A 646 22.54 -21.46 28.36
N SER A 647 22.46 -20.16 28.06
CA SER A 647 23.03 -19.59 26.81
C SER A 647 24.48 -19.11 26.97
N ALA A 648 25.31 -19.30 25.94
CA ALA A 648 26.65 -18.71 25.84
C ALA A 648 26.66 -17.55 24.82
N LEU A 649 27.07 -16.36 25.25
CA LEU A 649 27.09 -15.14 24.45
C LEU A 649 28.51 -14.63 24.22
N LEU A 650 28.83 -14.29 22.97
CA LEU A 650 30.06 -13.58 22.61
C LEU A 650 29.73 -12.16 22.16
N TYR A 651 30.34 -11.17 22.81
CA TYR A 651 30.13 -9.75 22.59
C TYR A 651 31.44 -9.11 22.12
N GLN A 652 31.38 -8.31 21.06
CA GLN A 652 32.56 -7.72 20.43
C GLN A 652 32.43 -6.19 20.25
N SER A 653 33.44 -5.43 20.66
CA SER A 653 33.52 -3.98 20.54
C SER A 653 34.93 -3.46 20.21
N GLY A 654 35.01 -2.22 19.76
CA GLY A 654 36.27 -1.50 19.56
C GLY A 654 36.04 -0.01 19.76
N SER A 655 36.71 0.61 20.73
CA SER A 655 36.70 2.05 20.95
C SER A 655 38.11 2.62 21.06
N ASP A 656 38.37 3.71 20.34
CA ASP A 656 39.55 4.56 20.52
C ASP A 656 39.46 5.36 21.84
N LEU A 657 40.64 5.57 22.45
CA LEU A 657 40.90 6.34 23.67
C LEU A 657 40.25 7.73 23.67
N TYR A 658 39.43 8.10 24.65
CA TYR A 658 39.41 9.46 25.26
C TYR A 658 38.63 9.50 26.59
N ALA A 659 39.21 10.22 27.57
CA ALA A 659 38.72 10.36 28.93
C ALA A 659 37.46 11.25 29.04
N ALA A 660 36.52 10.86 29.91
CA ALA A 660 35.36 11.67 30.25
C ALA A 660 35.72 12.80 31.23
N THR A 661 35.34 14.03 30.90
CA THR A 661 35.14 15.09 31.89
C THR A 661 33.78 14.91 32.56
N THR A 662 33.80 14.87 33.89
CA THR A 662 32.68 14.80 34.81
C THR A 662 31.70 15.95 34.63
N GLU A 663 30.42 15.66 34.36
CA GLU A 663 29.28 16.29 35.07
C GLU A 663 27.93 15.60 34.78
N ASP A 664 27.22 15.35 35.89
CA ASP A 664 25.79 15.14 36.13
C ASP A 664 25.03 13.83 35.81
N ARG A 665 24.90 13.07 36.92
CA ARG A 665 23.74 12.31 37.47
C ARG A 665 23.29 11.00 36.80
N LEU A 666 23.92 9.90 37.24
CA LEU A 666 23.20 8.78 37.89
C LEU A 666 24.20 7.99 38.78
N HIS A 667 23.97 7.98 40.10
CA HIS A 667 24.80 7.28 41.06
C HIS A 667 24.66 5.76 40.93
N LEU A 668 25.76 5.05 40.61
CA LEU A 668 26.21 3.76 41.17
C LEU A 668 27.34 3.12 40.31
N LEU A 669 28.42 3.85 40.03
CA LEU A 669 29.71 3.26 39.61
C LEU A 669 30.88 4.15 40.06
N PRO A 670 32.03 3.58 40.49
CA PRO A 670 33.23 4.36 40.76
C PRO A 670 33.77 5.01 39.46
N PRO A 671 34.45 6.17 39.56
CA PRO A 671 34.82 7.05 38.43
C PRO A 671 35.86 6.50 37.44
N PHE A 672 36.27 5.22 37.55
CA PHE A 672 37.31 4.61 36.73
C PHE A 672 36.80 3.83 35.51
N LEU A 673 35.49 3.82 35.24
CA LEU A 673 34.84 3.07 34.15
C LEU A 673 34.63 3.85 32.84
N SER A 674 35.19 5.06 32.71
CA SER A 674 34.96 5.98 31.59
C SER A 674 35.74 5.69 30.30
N ILE A 675 36.21 4.45 30.08
CA ILE A 675 37.16 4.10 28.98
C ILE A 675 36.61 2.99 28.07
N LEU A 676 35.44 2.43 28.37
CA LEU A 676 34.74 1.49 27.50
C LEU A 676 33.53 2.17 26.87
N GLY A 677 33.30 1.96 25.57
CA GLY A 677 32.13 2.50 24.90
C GLY A 677 30.82 2.11 25.62
N TRP A 678 30.01 3.10 25.98
CA TRP A 678 28.74 2.95 26.70
C TRP A 678 27.80 1.81 26.22
N PRO A 679 27.66 1.53 24.90
CA PRO A 679 26.82 0.43 24.42
C PRO A 679 27.25 -0.98 24.88
N VAL A 680 28.56 -1.17 25.11
CA VAL A 680 29.18 -2.41 25.62
C VAL A 680 28.76 -2.69 27.05
N VAL A 681 28.88 -1.66 27.87
CA VAL A 681 28.58 -1.73 29.29
C VAL A 681 27.11 -2.06 29.52
N VAL A 682 26.23 -1.45 28.73
CA VAL A 682 24.78 -1.58 28.86
C VAL A 682 24.28 -2.94 28.37
N SER A 683 24.68 -3.38 27.18
CA SER A 683 24.23 -4.67 26.64
C SER A 683 24.76 -5.84 27.47
N ALA A 684 26.04 -5.82 27.87
CA ALA A 684 26.64 -6.86 28.71
C ALA A 684 25.94 -7.01 30.08
N ARG A 685 25.53 -5.88 30.70
CA ARG A 685 24.75 -5.88 31.93
C ARG A 685 23.35 -6.44 31.75
N LEU A 686 22.68 -6.11 30.66
CA LEU A 686 21.36 -6.64 30.35
C LEU A 686 21.42 -8.16 30.16
N TYR A 687 22.37 -8.68 29.39
CA TYR A 687 22.54 -10.13 29.21
C TYR A 687 22.88 -10.88 30.51
N ALA A 688 23.77 -10.31 31.35
CA ALA A 688 24.09 -10.89 32.64
C ALA A 688 22.88 -10.87 33.60
N ARG A 689 22.06 -9.81 33.56
CA ARG A 689 20.84 -9.70 34.35
C ARG A 689 19.78 -10.72 33.94
N GLU A 690 19.64 -11.00 32.65
CA GLU A 690 18.72 -12.04 32.15
C GLU A 690 19.25 -13.47 32.36
N GLY A 691 20.43 -13.63 32.96
CA GLY A 691 20.92 -14.93 33.41
C GLY A 691 21.65 -15.75 32.36
N VAL A 692 22.31 -15.10 31.39
CA VAL A 692 23.20 -15.81 30.44
C VAL A 692 24.24 -16.63 31.21
N ALA A 693 24.48 -17.87 30.79
CA ALA A 693 25.36 -18.78 31.53
C ALA A 693 26.83 -18.38 31.40
N ALA A 694 27.24 -17.89 30.22
CA ALA A 694 28.57 -17.35 29.98
C ALA A 694 28.57 -16.17 29.01
N LEU A 695 29.44 -15.20 29.27
CA LEU A 695 29.59 -13.96 28.52
C LEU A 695 31.07 -13.73 28.19
N TYR A 696 31.40 -13.68 26.91
CA TYR A 696 32.77 -13.42 26.41
C TYR A 696 32.81 -12.00 25.84
N LEU A 697 33.59 -11.12 26.47
CA LEU A 697 33.72 -9.71 26.11
C LEU A 697 35.03 -9.49 25.36
N VAL A 698 34.94 -9.16 24.07
CA VAL A 698 36.10 -8.83 23.22
C VAL A 698 36.14 -7.31 23.02
N ASP A 699 37.23 -6.66 23.44
CA ASP A 699 37.46 -5.23 23.15
C ASP A 699 38.94 -4.95 22.93
N LEU A 700 39.24 -3.94 22.09
CA LEU A 700 40.60 -3.45 21.88
C LEU A 700 41.19 -2.83 23.18
N SER A 701 40.33 -2.20 23.97
CA SER A 701 40.67 -1.51 25.21
C SER A 701 41.02 -2.49 26.33
N PRO A 702 42.13 -2.29 27.05
CA PRO A 702 42.48 -3.11 28.22
C PRO A 702 41.45 -3.00 29.36
N ALA A 703 40.61 -1.95 29.35
CA ALA A 703 39.56 -1.74 30.34
C ALA A 703 38.51 -2.87 30.38
N VAL A 704 38.40 -3.68 29.31
CA VAL A 704 37.48 -4.83 29.25
C VAL A 704 37.73 -5.84 30.36
N VAL A 705 38.99 -6.00 30.80
CA VAL A 705 39.37 -6.91 31.89
C VAL A 705 38.78 -6.43 33.22
N THR A 706 38.91 -5.15 33.53
CA THR A 706 38.37 -4.55 34.75
C THR A 706 36.85 -4.59 34.75
N PHE A 707 36.23 -4.31 33.61
CA PHE A 707 34.77 -4.36 33.48
C PHE A 707 34.21 -5.78 33.62
N ALA A 708 34.84 -6.78 33.00
CA ALA A 708 34.46 -8.18 33.15
C ALA A 708 34.50 -8.62 34.62
N THR A 709 35.55 -8.22 35.35
CA THR A 709 35.70 -8.52 36.79
C THR A 709 34.58 -7.89 37.62
N ALA A 710 34.22 -6.63 37.35
CA ALA A 710 33.12 -5.95 38.02
C ALA A 710 31.76 -6.60 37.70
N LEU A 711 31.55 -7.00 36.44
CA LEU A 711 30.31 -7.63 35.99
C LEU A 711 30.15 -9.03 36.60
N GLN A 712 31.23 -9.82 36.65
CA GLN A 712 31.28 -11.13 37.31
C GLN A 712 30.95 -11.03 38.80
N SER A 713 31.42 -9.98 39.46
CA SER A 713 31.15 -9.73 40.89
C SER A 713 29.69 -9.33 41.13
N THR A 714 29.08 -8.63 40.18
CA THR A 714 27.68 -8.18 40.27
C THR A 714 26.71 -9.32 39.94
N PHE A 715 27.07 -10.20 39.01
CA PHE A 715 26.24 -11.32 38.55
C PHE A 715 27.02 -12.64 38.68
N PRO A 716 27.14 -13.20 39.90
CA PRO A 716 27.95 -14.39 40.15
C PRO A 716 27.44 -15.65 39.43
N GLY A 717 26.17 -15.66 39.00
CA GLY A 717 25.58 -16.75 38.20
C GLY A 717 25.96 -16.77 36.72
N THR A 718 26.61 -15.71 36.21
CA THR A 718 27.08 -15.59 34.82
C THR A 718 28.59 -15.67 34.80
N ARG A 719 29.17 -16.61 34.04
CA ARG A 719 30.62 -16.65 33.82
C ARG A 719 31.03 -15.53 32.85
N VAL A 720 31.85 -14.58 33.27
CA VAL A 720 32.31 -13.47 32.41
C VAL A 720 33.79 -13.64 32.09
N VAL A 721 34.14 -13.63 30.80
CA VAL A 721 35.50 -13.79 30.28
C VAL A 721 35.86 -12.57 29.44
N ALA A 722 36.96 -11.89 29.80
CA ALA A 722 37.51 -10.79 29.00
C ALA A 722 38.54 -11.30 27.99
N ILE A 723 38.49 -10.77 26.78
CA ILE A 723 39.44 -10.99 25.70
C ILE A 723 39.86 -9.62 25.17
N GLN A 724 41.07 -9.18 25.51
CA GLN A 724 41.60 -7.96 24.91
C GLN A 724 42.09 -8.26 23.50
N GLY A 725 41.51 -7.63 22.49
CA GLY A 725 41.92 -7.82 21.10
C GLY A 725 41.06 -7.09 20.09
N ASP A 726 41.59 -6.93 18.88
CA ASP A 726 40.90 -6.26 17.78
C ASP A 726 39.76 -7.12 17.25
N ALA A 727 38.56 -6.54 17.24
CA ALA A 727 37.35 -7.15 16.72
C ALA A 727 37.41 -7.51 15.23
N ALA A 728 38.16 -6.75 14.44
CA ALA A 728 38.35 -7.00 13.03
C ALA A 728 39.60 -7.87 12.73
N SER A 729 40.18 -8.51 13.75
CA SER A 729 41.22 -9.52 13.59
C SER A 729 40.61 -10.92 13.43
N ASP A 730 40.97 -11.58 12.32
CA ASP A 730 40.56 -12.94 12.00
C ASP A 730 40.99 -13.92 13.10
N SER A 731 42.23 -13.80 13.60
CA SER A 731 42.77 -14.68 14.64
C SER A 731 42.12 -14.48 16.00
N VAL A 732 41.86 -13.23 16.39
CA VAL A 732 41.20 -12.89 17.66
C VAL A 732 39.75 -13.38 17.65
N THR A 733 38.99 -13.09 16.59
CA THR A 733 37.57 -13.49 16.49
C THR A 733 37.43 -15.01 16.46
N LYS A 734 38.27 -15.69 15.67
CA LYS A 734 38.32 -17.16 15.63
C LYS A 734 38.65 -17.77 16.99
N ALA A 735 39.67 -17.24 17.69
CA ALA A 735 40.08 -17.72 19.00
C ALA A 735 38.99 -17.48 20.06
N ALA A 736 38.31 -16.35 20.01
CA ALA A 736 37.22 -16.02 20.94
C ALA A 736 36.02 -16.97 20.78
N VAL A 737 35.60 -17.25 19.54
CA VAL A 737 34.55 -18.25 19.25
C VAL A 737 34.97 -19.65 19.67
N ALA A 738 36.21 -20.04 19.34
CA ALA A 738 36.74 -21.34 19.75
C ALA A 738 36.79 -21.48 21.28
N ARG A 739 37.13 -20.40 21.99
CA ARG A 739 37.14 -20.38 23.45
C ARG A 739 35.74 -20.52 24.03
N ALA A 740 34.75 -19.82 23.49
CA ALA A 740 33.35 -19.95 23.94
C ALA A 740 32.82 -21.38 23.78
N LEU A 741 33.09 -22.00 22.63
CA LEU A 741 32.75 -23.40 22.38
C LEU A 741 33.50 -24.37 23.31
N SER A 742 34.79 -24.14 23.55
CA SER A 742 35.58 -25.01 24.43
C SER A 742 35.11 -24.93 25.88
N ASP A 743 34.72 -23.75 26.34
CA ASP A 743 34.36 -23.51 27.74
C ASP A 743 32.93 -23.97 28.05
N THR A 744 32.02 -23.96 27.06
CA THR A 744 30.58 -24.19 27.30
C THR A 744 29.97 -25.30 26.45
N GLY A 745 30.68 -25.80 25.43
CA GLY A 745 30.16 -26.78 24.48
C GLY A 745 29.07 -26.21 23.54
N ARG A 746 28.86 -24.89 23.53
CA ARG A 746 27.85 -24.21 22.71
C ARG A 746 28.21 -22.75 22.43
N LEU A 747 27.50 -22.15 21.47
CA LEU A 747 27.44 -20.71 21.25
C LEU A 747 26.01 -20.41 20.81
N ASP A 748 25.34 -19.45 21.42
CA ASP A 748 23.93 -19.18 21.14
C ASP A 748 23.71 -17.76 20.61
N ILE A 749 24.50 -16.80 21.09
CA ILE A 749 24.37 -15.39 20.71
C ILE A 749 25.75 -14.83 20.35
N PHE A 750 25.84 -14.12 19.24
CA PHE A 750 27.01 -13.33 18.88
C PHE A 750 26.58 -11.91 18.56
N TYR A 751 27.07 -10.93 19.33
CA TYR A 751 26.80 -9.52 19.08
C TYR A 751 28.05 -8.80 18.53
N ALA A 752 28.07 -8.60 17.22
CA ALA A 752 29.09 -7.87 16.47
C ALA A 752 28.80 -6.36 16.50
N ASN A 753 29.17 -5.70 17.61
CA ASN A 753 28.87 -4.28 17.87
C ASN A 753 30.03 -3.32 17.55
N ALA A 754 31.21 -3.82 17.15
CA ALA A 754 32.36 -2.98 16.86
C ALA A 754 32.06 -1.93 15.78
N GLY A 755 32.48 -0.67 16.00
CA GLY A 755 32.31 0.36 15.00
C GLY A 755 33.00 1.69 15.29
N ILE A 756 33.47 2.37 14.25
CA ILE A 756 34.05 3.71 14.24
C ILE A 756 33.41 4.60 13.16
N SER A 757 33.42 5.91 13.34
CA SER A 757 32.84 6.89 12.39
C SER A 757 33.88 7.52 11.44
N HIS A 758 35.07 7.80 11.93
CA HIS A 758 36.23 8.37 11.22
C HIS A 758 37.51 8.18 12.06
N LEU A 759 38.69 8.33 11.46
CA LEU A 759 39.96 8.37 12.19
C LEU A 759 40.32 9.82 12.53
N LYS A 760 40.73 10.08 13.79
CA LYS A 760 41.24 11.40 14.16
C LYS A 760 42.64 11.61 13.56
N PRO A 761 42.94 12.78 12.96
CA PRO A 761 44.30 13.17 12.64
C PRO A 761 45.16 13.12 13.92
N LYS A 762 46.38 12.57 13.84
CA LYS A 762 47.27 12.38 15.00
C LYS A 762 47.60 13.66 15.82
N ASN A 763 47.21 14.85 15.33
CA ASN A 763 47.52 16.16 15.91
C ASN A 763 46.29 17.04 16.24
N SER A 764 45.06 16.53 16.19
CA SER A 764 43.85 17.33 16.48
C SER A 764 43.36 17.15 17.92
N SER A 765 43.21 18.25 18.68
CA SER A 765 42.80 18.25 20.09
C SER A 765 41.57 19.13 20.39
N GLY A 766 40.84 19.60 19.38
CA GLY A 766 39.70 20.53 19.52
C GLY A 766 38.34 19.99 19.04
N PRO A 767 37.21 20.42 19.64
CA PRO A 767 35.85 20.08 19.19
C PRO A 767 35.50 20.59 17.77
N LEU A 768 36.20 21.63 17.29
CA LEU A 768 36.01 22.22 15.98
C LEU A 768 36.68 21.36 14.87
N GLU A 769 37.85 20.79 15.12
CA GLU A 769 38.50 19.85 14.21
C GLU A 769 37.71 18.53 14.02
N ASP A 770 37.07 18.02 15.08
CA ASP A 770 36.20 16.82 15.02
C ASP A 770 34.97 17.05 14.12
N LEU A 771 34.46 18.30 14.07
CA LEU A 771 33.35 18.68 13.19
C LEU A 771 33.81 18.79 11.73
N LEU A 772 34.98 19.42 11.50
CA LEU A 772 35.56 19.58 10.17
C LEU A 772 35.92 18.24 9.53
N THR A 773 36.33 17.25 10.33
CA THR A 773 36.59 15.87 9.86
C THR A 773 35.31 15.12 9.45
N SER A 774 34.16 15.43 10.06
CA SER A 774 32.85 14.85 9.72
C SER A 774 32.19 15.47 8.47
N ALA A 775 32.63 16.66 8.05
CA ALA A 775 32.18 17.36 6.85
C ALA A 775 33.06 17.08 5.60
N ARG A 776 34.05 16.19 5.73
CA ARG A 776 34.97 15.82 4.65
C ARG A 776 34.23 15.14 3.51
N THR A 777 34.52 15.57 2.28
CA THR A 777 34.00 14.95 1.07
C THR A 777 34.86 13.76 0.67
N ALA A 778 34.45 13.00 -0.34
CA ALA A 778 35.26 11.90 -0.89
C ALA A 778 36.68 12.33 -1.33
N ARG A 779 36.92 13.63 -1.57
CA ARG A 779 38.24 14.17 -1.95
C ARG A 779 39.19 14.32 -0.76
N ASP A 780 38.65 14.37 0.45
CA ASP A 780 39.38 14.76 1.67
C ASP A 780 39.63 13.57 2.60
N VAL A 781 39.06 12.40 2.30
CA VAL A 781 39.20 11.16 3.08
C VAL A 781 40.32 10.31 2.47
N PRO A 782 41.45 10.10 3.19
CA PRO A 782 42.50 9.21 2.75
C PRO A 782 42.02 7.76 2.55
N ALA A 783 42.61 7.05 1.58
CA ALA A 783 42.19 5.69 1.24
C ALA A 783 42.42 4.69 2.39
N ASP A 784 43.47 4.87 3.18
CA ASP A 784 43.79 4.09 4.38
C ASP A 784 42.76 4.31 5.50
N GLU A 785 42.28 5.55 5.67
CA GLU A 785 41.19 5.84 6.61
C GLU A 785 39.87 5.19 6.18
N TYR A 786 39.51 5.29 4.89
CA TYR A 786 38.34 4.59 4.35
C TYR A 786 38.44 3.06 4.56
N ALA A 787 39.62 2.49 4.27
CA ALA A 787 39.88 1.07 4.43
C ALA A 787 39.75 0.63 5.91
N GLU A 788 40.21 1.45 6.86
CA GLU A 788 40.13 1.13 8.29
C GLU A 788 38.69 1.18 8.82
N VAL A 789 37.87 2.15 8.39
CA VAL A 789 36.44 2.19 8.72
C VAL A 789 35.71 0.97 8.17
N MET A 790 36.01 0.56 6.93
CA MET A 790 35.45 -0.67 6.36
C MET A 790 35.94 -1.93 7.09
N ARG A 791 37.22 -1.97 7.48
CA ARG A 791 37.80 -3.08 8.24
C ARG A 791 37.10 -3.22 9.60
N ILE A 792 36.99 -2.16 10.38
CA ILE A 792 36.37 -2.27 11.70
C ILE A 792 34.86 -2.53 11.60
N ASN A 793 34.13 -1.78 10.77
CA ASN A 793 32.66 -1.83 10.78
C ASN A 793 32.09 -3.00 9.99
N ALA A 794 32.72 -3.39 8.87
CA ALA A 794 32.20 -4.44 7.99
C ALA A 794 32.95 -5.77 8.16
N LEU A 795 34.29 -5.76 8.21
CA LEU A 795 35.04 -7.02 8.34
C LEU A 795 34.74 -7.71 9.68
N SER A 796 34.60 -6.98 10.79
CA SER A 796 34.22 -7.60 12.09
C SER A 796 32.90 -8.39 12.01
N VAL A 797 31.88 -7.85 11.34
CA VAL A 797 30.59 -8.53 11.12
C VAL A 797 30.73 -9.73 10.19
N PHE A 798 31.53 -9.62 9.13
CA PHE A 798 31.85 -10.76 8.26
C PHE A 798 32.53 -11.89 9.04
N LEU A 799 33.50 -11.56 9.91
CA LEU A 799 34.18 -12.55 10.75
C LEU A 799 33.22 -13.20 11.76
N ALA A 800 32.24 -12.46 12.27
CA ALA A 800 31.16 -13.01 13.08
C ALA A 800 30.35 -14.05 12.29
N LEU A 801 29.92 -13.74 11.07
CA LEU A 801 29.23 -14.71 10.20
C LEU A 801 30.10 -15.95 9.93
N LYS A 802 31.35 -15.72 9.52
CA LYS A 802 32.31 -16.77 9.15
C LYS A 802 32.60 -17.75 10.29
N TYR A 803 32.72 -17.27 11.52
CA TYR A 803 33.15 -18.11 12.65
C TYR A 803 32.03 -18.49 13.60
N ALA A 804 31.09 -17.57 13.88
CA ALA A 804 30.02 -17.83 14.82
C ALA A 804 28.93 -18.73 14.25
N ALA A 805 28.57 -18.59 12.97
CA ALA A 805 27.49 -19.41 12.39
C ALA A 805 27.81 -20.92 12.43
N PRO A 806 28.99 -21.39 11.98
CA PRO A 806 29.35 -22.81 12.13
C PRO A 806 29.49 -23.26 13.59
N ALA A 807 29.80 -22.34 14.50
CA ALA A 807 29.86 -22.63 15.93
C ALA A 807 28.47 -22.80 16.56
N MET A 808 27.51 -21.97 16.14
CA MET A 808 26.11 -22.04 16.56
C MET A 808 25.40 -23.30 16.05
N GLU A 809 25.85 -23.88 14.93
CA GLU A 809 25.30 -25.13 14.41
C GLU A 809 25.71 -26.37 15.20
N LYS A 810 26.76 -26.28 16.02
CA LYS A 810 27.23 -27.41 16.82
C LYS A 810 26.22 -27.75 17.92
N THR A 811 25.74 -28.99 17.88
CA THR A 811 24.89 -29.56 18.92
C THR A 811 25.72 -30.25 20.01
N SER A 812 25.16 -30.30 21.20
CA SER A 812 25.72 -30.99 22.37
C SER A 812 24.59 -31.45 23.30
N ALA A 813 24.90 -32.20 24.37
CA ALA A 813 23.87 -32.65 25.32
C ALA A 813 23.07 -31.48 25.92
N SER A 814 23.71 -30.32 26.11
CA SER A 814 23.07 -29.09 26.59
C SER A 814 22.43 -28.24 25.48
N LYS A 815 22.76 -28.49 24.21
CA LYS A 815 22.24 -27.81 23.03
C LYS A 815 21.79 -28.83 21.97
N PRO A 816 20.59 -29.42 22.12
CA PRO A 816 20.15 -30.52 21.26
C PRO A 816 19.80 -30.08 19.83
N LEU A 817 19.53 -28.79 19.62
CA LEU A 817 19.15 -28.23 18.32
C LEU A 817 20.22 -27.24 17.83
N SER A 818 20.47 -27.30 16.52
CA SER A 818 21.25 -26.30 15.81
C SER A 818 20.50 -24.97 15.82
N GLY A 819 21.23 -23.86 16.02
CA GLY A 819 20.65 -22.51 15.89
C GLY A 819 21.29 -21.48 16.80
N GLY A 820 20.93 -20.22 16.61
CA GLY A 820 21.49 -19.09 17.37
C GLY A 820 21.10 -17.73 16.80
N SER A 821 21.60 -16.66 17.40
CA SER A 821 21.34 -15.29 16.97
C SER A 821 22.62 -14.50 16.78
N ILE A 822 22.91 -14.11 15.54
CA ILE A 822 23.95 -13.16 15.18
C ILE A 822 23.31 -11.78 15.05
N ILE A 823 23.79 -10.84 15.86
CA ILE A 823 23.31 -9.47 15.91
C ILE A 823 24.47 -8.58 15.47
N ALA A 824 24.23 -7.69 14.52
CA ALA A 824 25.21 -6.70 14.08
C ALA A 824 24.72 -5.27 14.33
N THR A 825 25.64 -4.32 14.47
CA THR A 825 25.31 -2.91 14.61
C THR A 825 25.52 -2.17 13.29
N ALA A 826 24.43 -1.89 12.59
CA ALA A 826 24.38 -1.03 11.41
C ALA A 826 24.19 0.46 11.81
N SER A 827 23.41 1.23 11.05
CA SER A 827 22.99 2.60 11.37
C SER A 827 21.92 3.06 10.37
N VAL A 828 21.07 4.00 10.76
CA VAL A 828 20.20 4.72 9.80
C VAL A 828 20.99 5.41 8.68
N ALA A 829 22.25 5.76 8.92
CA ALA A 829 23.16 6.27 7.88
C ALA A 829 23.38 5.29 6.72
N GLY A 830 23.33 3.98 7.01
CA GLY A 830 23.38 2.92 5.99
C GLY A 830 22.09 2.75 5.19
N LEU A 831 20.97 3.32 5.65
CA LEU A 831 19.67 3.25 4.96
C LEU A 831 19.47 4.38 3.94
N GLY A 832 20.01 5.57 4.21
CA GLY A 832 19.74 6.79 3.42
C GLY A 832 20.93 7.73 3.21
N ALA A 833 22.17 7.25 3.42
CA ALA A 833 23.40 8.04 3.27
C ALA A 833 23.44 9.33 4.12
N SER A 834 22.99 9.26 5.38
CA SER A 834 22.83 10.41 6.29
C SER A 834 24.02 10.63 7.24
N GLY A 835 25.23 10.22 6.86
CA GLY A 835 26.46 10.36 7.65
C GLY A 835 27.72 10.34 6.77
N PRO A 836 28.94 10.45 7.34
CA PRO A 836 30.19 10.46 6.57
C PRO A 836 30.29 9.29 5.58
N LEU A 837 30.87 9.53 4.39
CA LEU A 837 30.86 8.58 3.28
C LEU A 837 31.33 7.16 3.68
N ALA A 838 32.51 7.05 4.30
CA ALA A 838 33.09 5.77 4.72
C ALA A 838 32.19 5.06 5.75
N TYR A 839 31.64 5.80 6.71
CA TYR A 839 30.74 5.28 7.72
C TYR A 839 29.44 4.76 7.10
N SER A 840 28.75 5.58 6.31
CA SER A 840 27.50 5.21 5.63
C SER A 840 27.68 3.99 4.72
N ALA A 841 28.77 3.95 3.94
CA ALA A 841 29.10 2.81 3.09
C ALA A 841 29.33 1.54 3.91
N SER A 842 30.10 1.62 5.01
CA SER A 842 30.36 0.47 5.88
C SER A 842 29.10 -0.06 6.56
N LYS A 843 28.19 0.82 7.00
CA LYS A 843 26.92 0.41 7.63
C LYS A 843 25.91 -0.12 6.61
N ALA A 844 25.91 0.37 5.37
CA ALA A 844 25.17 -0.24 4.27
C ALA A 844 25.68 -1.65 3.95
N ALA A 845 27.00 -1.88 4.01
CA ALA A 845 27.58 -3.21 3.86
C ALA A 845 27.10 -4.16 4.97
N VAL A 846 27.01 -3.70 6.22
CA VAL A 846 26.44 -4.50 7.34
C VAL A 846 24.99 -4.90 7.09
N ILE A 847 24.15 -3.98 6.61
CA ILE A 847 22.75 -4.28 6.27
C ILE A 847 22.67 -5.33 5.16
N SER A 848 23.52 -5.20 4.14
CA SER A 848 23.61 -6.18 3.05
C SER A 848 24.06 -7.55 3.54
N MET A 849 25.11 -7.62 4.36
CA MET A 849 25.61 -8.86 4.97
C MET A 849 24.57 -9.52 5.87
N THR A 850 23.74 -8.73 6.56
CA THR A 850 22.65 -9.25 7.40
C THR A 850 21.63 -10.01 6.56
N ARG A 851 21.17 -9.43 5.45
CA ARG A 851 20.18 -10.03 4.54
C ARG A 851 20.74 -11.26 3.81
N ASN A 852 22.00 -11.16 3.36
CA ASN A 852 22.66 -12.28 2.70
C ASN A 852 22.95 -13.42 3.66
N GLY A 853 23.48 -13.12 4.87
CA GLY A 853 23.76 -14.13 5.89
C GLY A 853 22.51 -14.89 6.33
N ALA A 854 21.36 -14.21 6.46
CA ALA A 854 20.09 -14.87 6.73
C ALA A 854 19.66 -15.84 5.62
N SER A 855 19.96 -15.52 4.37
CA SER A 855 19.66 -16.37 3.20
C SER A 855 20.65 -17.54 3.08
N GLU A 856 21.94 -17.28 3.31
CA GLU A 856 23.02 -18.28 3.25
C GLU A 856 22.87 -19.34 4.34
N LEU A 857 22.40 -18.94 5.53
CA LEU A 857 22.19 -19.81 6.67
C LEU A 857 20.78 -20.43 6.72
N ALA A 858 20.07 -20.48 5.59
CA ALA A 858 18.76 -21.11 5.52
C ALA A 858 18.81 -22.58 5.97
N GLY A 859 17.97 -22.94 6.95
CA GLY A 859 17.89 -24.30 7.50
C GLY A 859 18.86 -24.61 8.65
N SER A 860 19.80 -23.72 8.98
CA SER A 860 20.72 -23.91 10.12
C SER A 860 20.09 -23.62 11.49
N GLY A 861 18.97 -22.90 11.51
CA GLY A 861 18.37 -22.35 12.74
C GLY A 861 19.10 -21.11 13.27
N VAL A 862 20.14 -20.62 12.58
CA VAL A 862 20.86 -19.40 12.93
C VAL A 862 20.18 -18.19 12.28
N ARG A 863 19.82 -17.20 13.10
CA ARG A 863 19.24 -15.94 12.65
C ARG A 863 20.32 -14.88 12.57
N VAL A 864 20.21 -14.02 11.56
CA VAL A 864 21.13 -12.89 11.35
C VAL A 864 20.31 -11.62 11.25
N ASN A 865 20.46 -10.71 12.20
CA ASN A 865 19.78 -9.43 12.22
C ASN A 865 20.77 -8.30 12.51
N CYS A 866 20.41 -7.07 12.14
CA CYS A 866 21.16 -5.91 12.56
C CYS A 866 20.26 -4.83 13.13
N ILE A 867 20.82 -4.01 14.01
CA ILE A 867 20.17 -2.83 14.56
C ILE A 867 20.66 -1.64 13.77
N CYS A 868 19.76 -0.72 13.40
CA CYS A 868 20.04 0.54 12.73
C CYS A 868 19.76 1.70 13.70
N PRO A 869 20.71 2.07 14.58
CA PRO A 869 20.52 3.18 15.50
C PRO A 869 20.42 4.53 14.79
N GLY A 870 19.60 5.42 15.35
CA GLY A 870 19.63 6.86 15.10
C GLY A 870 20.78 7.57 15.84
N VAL A 871 20.59 8.84 16.20
CA VAL A 871 21.58 9.57 17.03
C VAL A 871 21.42 9.15 18.49
N ILE A 872 22.37 8.35 18.99
CA ILE A 872 22.39 7.81 20.36
C ILE A 872 23.47 8.50 21.18
N ARG A 873 23.17 8.93 22.41
CA ARG A 873 24.16 9.57 23.30
C ARG A 873 25.23 8.57 23.74
N THR A 874 26.36 8.59 23.04
CA THR A 874 27.55 7.77 23.25
C THR A 874 28.81 8.62 23.07
N ASP A 875 29.97 8.09 23.46
CA ASP A 875 31.26 8.77 23.28
C ASP A 875 31.53 9.12 21.80
N MET A 876 31.15 8.23 20.87
CA MET A 876 31.25 8.45 19.41
C MET A 876 30.47 9.69 18.94
N THR A 877 29.38 10.03 19.62
CA THR A 877 28.49 11.15 19.28
C THR A 877 28.67 12.38 20.18
N ALA A 878 29.58 12.34 21.15
CA ALA A 878 29.73 13.36 22.18
C ALA A 878 30.00 14.77 21.60
N GLY A 879 30.73 14.85 20.47
CA GLY A 879 30.96 16.11 19.75
C GLY A 879 29.67 16.75 19.19
N ILE A 880 28.71 15.94 18.74
CA ILE A 880 27.41 16.39 18.19
C ILE A 880 26.56 17.04 19.29
N PHE A 881 26.62 16.51 20.52
CA PHE A 881 25.87 17.02 21.67
C PHE A 881 26.49 18.29 22.28
N LYS A 882 27.81 18.48 22.17
CA LYS A 882 28.50 19.70 22.65
C LYS A 882 28.24 20.94 21.77
N LEU A 883 27.90 20.77 20.49
CA LEU A 883 27.68 21.85 19.53
C LEU A 883 26.22 22.33 19.41
N SER A 884 25.26 21.58 19.94
CA SER A 884 23.82 21.81 19.76
C SER A 884 23.08 22.30 21.01
N ASP A 885 23.82 22.67 22.07
CA ASP A 885 23.33 22.91 23.45
C ASP A 885 22.40 21.79 23.97
N GLY A 886 22.46 20.59 23.38
CA GLY A 886 21.55 19.46 23.64
C GLY A 886 20.08 19.68 23.24
N LYS A 887 19.64 20.92 23.01
CA LYS A 887 18.22 21.29 22.83
C LYS A 887 17.70 21.11 21.40
N ASN A 888 18.55 21.11 20.38
CA ASN A 888 18.12 21.12 18.97
C ASN A 888 18.20 19.77 18.22
N ILE A 889 18.79 18.71 18.80
CA ILE A 889 18.79 17.37 18.17
C ILE A 889 17.37 16.77 18.10
N GLY A 890 16.51 17.15 19.04
CA GLY A 890 15.09 16.79 19.06
C GLY A 890 14.24 17.43 17.97
N ALA A 891 14.76 18.40 17.21
CA ALA A 891 13.98 19.06 16.15
C ALA A 891 13.81 18.18 14.89
N LEU A 892 14.69 17.19 14.67
CA LEU A 892 14.67 16.30 13.50
C LEU A 892 14.20 14.87 13.84
N ASN A 893 14.23 14.51 15.12
CA ASN A 893 13.77 13.22 15.60
C ASN A 893 12.33 13.36 16.14
N PRO A 894 11.32 12.65 15.62
CA PRO A 894 9.94 12.70 16.14
C PRO A 894 9.82 12.45 17.65
N ALA A 895 10.70 11.64 18.24
CA ALA A 895 10.79 11.44 19.69
C ALA A 895 11.26 12.69 20.46
N ARG A 896 11.70 13.75 19.78
CA ARG A 896 12.20 15.02 20.30
C ARG A 896 13.38 14.93 21.26
N ARG A 897 14.05 13.79 21.26
CA ARG A 897 15.27 13.52 22.03
C ARG A 897 16.21 12.63 21.25
N HIS A 898 17.43 12.53 21.73
CA HIS A 898 18.33 11.47 21.31
C HIS A 898 17.92 10.13 21.92
N GLY A 899 18.37 9.04 21.29
CA GLY A 899 18.25 7.72 21.89
C GLY A 899 19.30 7.51 23.00
N LEU A 900 18.98 6.63 23.93
CA LEU A 900 19.86 6.19 25.00
C LEU A 900 20.50 4.84 24.65
N PRO A 901 21.75 4.55 25.07
CA PRO A 901 22.38 3.25 24.84
C PRO A 901 21.57 2.06 25.35
N GLU A 902 20.78 2.24 26.42
CA GLU A 902 19.82 1.27 26.96
C GLU A 902 18.78 0.84 25.93
N GLU A 903 18.33 1.74 25.06
CA GLU A 903 17.32 1.43 24.05
C GLU A 903 17.89 0.52 22.97
N ILE A 904 19.17 0.70 22.62
CA ILE A 904 19.90 -0.19 21.71
C ILE A 904 20.20 -1.53 22.38
N GLY A 905 20.58 -1.51 23.66
CA GLY A 905 20.83 -2.72 24.44
C GLY A 905 19.59 -3.59 24.60
N GLN A 906 18.41 -2.99 24.80
CA GLN A 906 17.14 -3.71 24.88
C GLN A 906 16.72 -4.31 23.53
N ALA A 907 16.93 -3.57 22.43
CA ALA A 907 16.70 -4.10 21.08
C ALA A 907 17.63 -5.29 20.77
N ALA A 908 18.89 -5.22 21.18
CA ALA A 908 19.83 -6.34 21.06
C ALA A 908 19.39 -7.53 21.92
N LEU A 909 18.97 -7.30 23.16
CA LEU A 909 18.47 -8.36 24.03
C LEU A 909 17.24 -9.07 23.45
N TRP A 910 16.30 -8.33 22.87
CA TRP A 910 15.14 -8.91 22.19
C TRP A 910 15.54 -9.72 20.94
N LEU A 911 16.45 -9.20 20.11
CA LEU A 911 16.97 -9.95 18.96
C LEU A 911 17.74 -11.21 19.36
N ALA A 912 18.32 -11.23 20.56
CA ALA A 912 19.02 -12.37 21.11
C ALA A 912 18.07 -13.44 21.69
N SER A 913 16.84 -13.07 22.05
CA SER A 913 15.88 -13.96 22.69
C SER A 913 15.02 -14.73 21.70
N ASP A 914 14.31 -15.75 22.21
CA ASP A 914 13.33 -16.54 21.44
C ASP A 914 12.08 -15.73 21.04
N GLU A 915 11.85 -14.56 21.66
CA GLU A 915 10.76 -13.66 21.28
C GLU A 915 10.94 -13.08 19.87
N SER A 916 12.17 -13.10 19.35
CA SER A 916 12.50 -12.74 17.97
C SER A 916 12.73 -13.96 17.07
N SER A 917 12.26 -15.15 17.46
CA SER A 917 12.50 -16.42 16.74
C SER A 917 12.09 -16.42 15.26
N TYR A 918 11.13 -15.57 14.86
CA TYR A 918 10.71 -15.41 13.46
C TYR A 918 11.25 -14.14 12.78
N VAL A 919 12.19 -13.45 13.43
CA VAL A 919 12.85 -12.25 12.90
C VAL A 919 14.23 -12.65 12.38
N ASN A 920 14.40 -12.63 11.06
CA ASN A 920 15.64 -13.01 10.38
C ASN A 920 15.89 -12.13 9.15
N GLY A 921 17.14 -11.74 8.90
CA GLY A 921 17.54 -10.82 7.83
C GLY A 921 17.10 -9.37 8.05
N HIS A 922 16.62 -9.02 9.25
CA HIS A 922 15.97 -7.75 9.52
C HIS A 922 16.99 -6.66 9.90
N ALA A 923 16.76 -5.45 9.38
CA ALA A 923 17.48 -4.23 9.75
C ALA A 923 16.59 -3.39 10.68
N LEU A 924 16.64 -3.69 11.97
CA LEU A 924 15.77 -3.12 13.00
C LEU A 924 16.12 -1.66 13.26
N VAL A 925 15.26 -0.74 12.84
CA VAL A 925 15.45 0.70 13.07
C VAL A 925 15.12 1.07 14.52
N VAL A 926 16.08 1.69 15.21
CA VAL A 926 15.92 2.18 16.59
C VAL A 926 16.43 3.61 16.67
N ASP A 927 15.58 4.55 16.25
CA ASP A 927 16.00 5.94 16.00
C ASP A 927 15.04 7.02 16.51
N GLY A 928 13.95 6.65 17.19
CA GLY A 928 12.93 7.58 17.67
C GLY A 928 11.99 8.15 16.58
N GLY A 929 12.02 7.58 15.38
CA GLY A 929 11.24 8.00 14.21
C GLY A 929 12.05 8.87 13.23
N PHE A 930 13.35 9.03 13.44
CA PHE A 930 14.19 9.88 12.60
C PHE A 930 14.15 9.51 11.10
N SER A 931 14.09 8.21 10.79
CA SER A 931 13.95 7.68 9.44
C SER A 931 12.50 7.43 9.02
N ALA A 932 11.52 7.63 9.91
CA ALA A 932 10.10 7.43 9.61
C ALA A 932 9.51 8.55 8.74
N SER A 933 10.14 9.73 8.71
CA SER A 933 9.73 10.85 7.85
C SER A 933 10.93 11.73 7.51
N LEU A 934 11.29 11.87 6.23
CA LEU A 934 12.18 12.94 5.80
C LEU A 934 11.61 13.73 4.60
N PRO A 935 11.47 15.06 4.71
CA PRO A 935 11.70 15.88 5.92
C PRO A 935 10.47 15.90 6.87
N PHE A 936 10.74 15.79 8.18
CA PHE A 936 9.80 16.09 9.28
C PHE A 936 9.47 17.59 9.30
N VAL A 937 8.19 17.96 9.22
CA VAL A 937 7.71 19.36 9.32
C VAL A 937 7.08 19.58 10.70
N PRO A 938 7.65 20.41 11.58
CA PRO A 938 7.00 20.77 12.83
C PRO A 938 5.69 21.51 12.55
N GLY A 939 4.59 21.09 13.18
CA GLY A 939 3.31 21.82 13.14
C GLY A 939 3.44 23.26 13.62
N SER A 940 2.49 24.10 13.20
CA SER A 940 2.43 25.58 13.32
C SER A 940 3.16 26.22 14.52
N LYS A 941 3.62 27.46 14.31
CA LYS A 941 4.37 28.31 15.27
C LYS A 941 3.77 28.32 16.70
N GLU A 942 2.45 28.24 16.81
CA GLU A 942 1.71 28.20 18.09
C GLU A 942 1.94 26.92 18.91
N ARG A 943 2.22 25.78 18.27
CA ARG A 943 2.61 24.54 18.95
C ARG A 943 4.06 24.58 19.44
N MET A 944 4.94 25.32 18.78
CA MET A 944 6.31 25.49 19.24
C MET A 944 6.40 26.42 20.45
N ASP A 945 5.58 27.47 20.50
CA ASP A 945 5.54 28.42 21.63
C ASP A 945 4.86 27.87 22.89
N SER A 946 4.00 26.86 22.76
CA SER A 946 3.42 26.13 23.90
C SER A 946 4.34 25.05 24.46
N LEU A 947 5.25 24.51 23.65
CA LEU A 947 6.19 23.47 24.04
C LEU A 947 7.54 24.01 24.55
N SER A 948 7.87 25.28 24.32
CA SER A 948 9.05 25.94 24.90
C SER A 948 8.85 26.38 26.36
N LYS A 949 7.64 26.20 26.91
CA LYS A 949 7.26 26.50 28.30
C LYS A 949 7.19 25.27 29.21
N LEU A 950 7.42 24.07 28.67
CA LEU A 950 7.61 22.81 29.41
C LEU A 950 9.10 22.44 29.35
#